data_AF-A0A6F9AG27-F1
#
_entry.id   AF-A0A6F9AG27-F1
#
_cell.length_a   1.000
_cell.length_b   1.000
_cell.length_c   1.000
_cell.angle_alpha   90.00
_cell.angle_beta   90.00
_cell.angle_gamma   90.00
#
_symmetry.space_group_name_H-M   'P 1'
#
loop_
_entity.id
_entity.type
_entity.pdbx_description
1 polymer ?
#
loop_
_entity_poly.entity_id
_entity_poly.type
_entity_poly.pdbx_seq_one_letter_code
_entity_poly.pdbx_strand_id
1 'polypeptide(L)'
;MPHRHNSVLIKMNRQGKYVEQLSTMRFKWRQSVLLLAVILGCISEITGQSCEGQCGETWETCSCHATCVSLLSCCGDYRQYCLQISPYSGTMMGGSVFSILNATFYPSKQEQLTCRFRGEIEVVGYTDGEGRAYCVSPLLLQSGWVPFDVSTDGRNFNSSGEYLSVHPSKMDAAFKVTLVNSTQWQYYGTPNTSGTLRMTWNPSLIGDKDSVNIELWGYREVNTTTANTTREEELSPLRAEWTYLYSLGRGLANSGSFSFTPKSSEKPYSDWEMGSVRVSSSIYSDGARNVRAVWSGAHALAWHLEEAFRQDSAAWALDRCLTWDVLEKSLPNFLEEVMDCPCTLAQARADTGRFHTDYGCDMEKGSVCTYHPGSVHCVRAIQARAGQQCCYDSTGAQVLTGDSIGGSTPDRAHDWGSPPYRDPPRIPSLSHWMYDVLTFYYCCLWSDHCRIYFTHRPSSGCRQYTPPRAGAVLGDPHFITFDGVSYTFNGKGEYYLVLSPDRGLSVQGRTEQVKLENGTLSKATRLSAVAMKERSSDVIEVRQAEQQDQLEVLRNQQVLSFTEQRWMDLHGVFLYSPTPQNVTVMFSSGVGVEVRGREGGTMALTVLLPSDYTNLTQGLLGQMNSDPLDDLLTSLGDVVFPDNPSPEEIFTFGAGCESLGLCLH
;
A
#
# COMPACT_ATOMS: atom_id res chain seq x y z
N MET A 1 -104.83 -3.69 33.78
CA MET A 1 -105.86 -4.65 34.24
C MET A 1 -105.16 -5.94 34.69
N PRO A 2 -105.67 -6.63 35.72
CA PRO A 2 -104.87 -7.46 36.64
C PRO A 2 -104.85 -8.97 36.31
N HIS A 3 -104.16 -9.71 37.19
CA HIS A 3 -104.10 -11.18 37.43
C HIS A 3 -102.95 -11.93 36.73
N ARG A 4 -101.89 -12.28 37.48
CA ARG A 4 -101.72 -13.45 38.39
C ARG A 4 -101.65 -14.78 37.62
N HIS A 5 -100.50 -15.47 37.68
CA HIS A 5 -100.44 -16.72 38.46
C HIS A 5 -98.99 -17.14 38.80
N ASN A 6 -98.93 -17.81 39.95
CA ASN A 6 -97.81 -18.16 40.80
C ASN A 6 -97.08 -19.46 40.37
N SER A 7 -95.75 -19.42 40.53
CA SER A 7 -94.95 -20.32 41.41
C SER A 7 -94.88 -21.85 41.19
N VAL A 8 -93.62 -22.29 40.99
CA VAL A 8 -92.85 -23.26 41.83
C VAL A 8 -92.67 -24.72 41.36
N LEU A 9 -91.37 -25.05 41.13
CA LEU A 9 -90.53 -26.24 41.47
C LEU A 9 -91.07 -27.68 41.16
N ILE A 10 -90.28 -28.70 40.75
CA ILE A 10 -89.00 -29.24 41.28
C ILE A 10 -88.44 -30.31 40.29
N LYS A 11 -87.09 -30.37 40.19
CA LYS A 11 -86.13 -31.51 39.91
C LYS A 11 -86.42 -32.50 38.76
N MET A 12 -85.46 -33.11 38.04
CA MET A 12 -84.20 -33.71 38.46
C MET A 12 -83.36 -34.14 37.22
N ASN A 13 -82.09 -33.73 37.18
CA ASN A 13 -80.87 -34.49 36.83
C ASN A 13 -80.80 -35.42 35.59
N ARG A 14 -79.91 -35.11 34.64
CA ARG A 14 -78.75 -35.98 34.28
C ARG A 14 -77.84 -35.33 33.22
N GLN A 15 -76.65 -34.93 33.67
CA GLN A 15 -75.46 -34.64 32.84
C GLN A 15 -74.93 -35.92 32.19
N GLY A 16 -74.38 -35.79 30.97
CA GLY A 16 -73.54 -36.80 30.37
C GLY A 16 -73.65 -36.88 28.85
N LYS A 17 -73.21 -35.84 28.12
CA LYS A 17 -72.92 -35.91 26.66
C LYS A 17 -72.22 -34.67 26.06
N TYR A 18 -71.47 -33.90 26.85
CA TYR A 18 -70.80 -32.66 26.40
C TYR A 18 -69.27 -32.66 26.54
N VAL A 19 -68.64 -33.81 26.77
CA VAL A 19 -67.18 -33.89 27.04
C VAL A 19 -66.35 -34.39 25.85
N GLU A 20 -66.94 -35.05 24.85
CA GLU A 20 -66.16 -35.61 23.72
C GLU A 20 -65.93 -34.67 22.52
N GLN A 21 -66.74 -33.63 22.34
CA GLN A 21 -66.56 -32.68 21.21
C GLN A 21 -65.59 -31.52 21.49
N LEU A 22 -65.30 -31.22 22.77
CA LEU A 22 -64.33 -30.17 23.14
C LEU A 22 -62.87 -30.66 23.13
N SER A 23 -62.64 -31.98 23.22
CA SER A 23 -61.29 -32.57 23.21
C SER A 23 -60.69 -32.59 21.79
N THR A 24 -61.51 -32.90 20.77
CA THR A 24 -61.07 -33.02 19.37
C THR A 24 -60.81 -31.67 18.68
N MET A 25 -61.54 -30.60 19.04
CA MET A 25 -61.24 -29.24 18.57
C MET A 25 -59.97 -28.65 19.21
N ARG A 26 -59.70 -28.93 20.49
CA ARG A 26 -58.46 -28.50 21.17
C ARG A 26 -57.21 -29.21 20.62
N PHE A 27 -57.33 -30.44 20.14
CA PHE A 27 -56.20 -31.19 19.58
C PHE A 27 -55.77 -30.69 18.19
N LYS A 28 -56.73 -30.34 17.31
CA LYS A 28 -56.43 -29.78 15.98
C LYS A 28 -55.89 -28.34 16.03
N TRP A 29 -56.35 -27.52 16.98
CA TRP A 29 -55.78 -26.19 17.22
C TRP A 29 -54.36 -26.28 17.80
N ARG A 30 -54.09 -27.19 18.74
CA ARG A 30 -52.73 -27.40 19.27
C ARG A 30 -51.75 -27.92 18.23
N GLN A 31 -52.14 -28.82 17.33
CA GLN A 31 -51.27 -29.27 16.24
C GLN A 31 -51.00 -28.18 15.20
N SER A 32 -51.99 -27.34 14.88
CA SER A 32 -51.81 -26.23 13.93
C SER A 32 -50.96 -25.11 14.52
N VAL A 33 -51.09 -24.83 15.83
CA VAL A 33 -50.25 -23.86 16.55
C VAL A 33 -48.85 -24.41 16.81
N LEU A 34 -48.68 -25.73 17.05
CA LEU A 34 -47.34 -26.34 17.08
C LEU A 34 -46.70 -26.37 15.70
N LEU A 35 -47.44 -26.64 14.61
CA LEU A 35 -46.87 -26.56 13.27
C LEU A 35 -46.51 -25.11 12.92
N LEU A 36 -47.34 -24.13 13.27
CA LEU A 36 -46.99 -22.72 13.11
C LEU A 36 -45.83 -22.31 14.02
N ALA A 37 -45.72 -22.83 15.25
CA ALA A 37 -44.62 -22.51 16.17
C ALA A 37 -43.34 -23.29 15.88
N VAL A 38 -43.41 -24.44 15.18
CA VAL A 38 -42.26 -25.15 14.61
C VAL A 38 -41.89 -24.55 13.27
N ILE A 39 -42.82 -24.04 12.47
CA ILE A 39 -42.50 -23.27 11.27
C ILE A 39 -41.96 -21.88 11.66
N LEU A 40 -42.56 -21.16 12.62
CA LEU A 40 -42.01 -19.94 13.20
C LEU A 40 -40.74 -20.21 14.03
N GLY A 41 -40.61 -21.39 14.64
CA GLY A 41 -39.44 -21.87 15.38
C GLY A 41 -38.26 -22.20 14.47
N CYS A 42 -38.53 -22.90 13.36
CA CYS A 42 -37.58 -23.18 12.28
C CYS A 42 -37.35 -21.97 11.35
N ILE A 43 -38.21 -20.95 11.38
CA ILE A 43 -37.95 -19.63 10.78
C ILE A 43 -37.16 -18.75 11.77
N SER A 44 -37.31 -18.94 13.09
CA SER A 44 -36.56 -18.21 14.12
C SER A 44 -35.16 -18.77 14.44
N GLU A 45 -34.81 -19.94 13.88
CA GLU A 45 -33.43 -20.46 13.84
C GLU A 45 -32.80 -20.32 12.44
N ILE A 46 -33.33 -19.40 11.62
CA ILE A 46 -32.60 -18.79 10.51
C ILE A 46 -32.39 -17.31 10.88
N THR A 47 -31.71 -17.04 12.00
CA THR A 47 -30.82 -15.87 12.00
C THR A 47 -29.71 -16.24 11.02
N GLY A 48 -29.92 -15.93 9.73
CA GLY A 48 -28.88 -16.12 8.73
C GLY A 48 -27.59 -15.50 9.25
N GLN A 49 -26.50 -16.27 9.25
CA GLN A 49 -25.18 -15.75 9.58
C GLN A 49 -24.92 -14.55 8.66
N SER A 50 -24.58 -13.41 9.28
CA SER A 50 -24.54 -12.10 8.63
C SER A 50 -23.12 -11.55 8.68
N CYS A 51 -22.71 -10.89 7.60
CA CYS A 51 -21.42 -10.19 7.52
C CYS A 51 -21.42 -8.82 8.20
N GLU A 52 -22.54 -8.41 8.82
CA GLU A 52 -22.67 -7.12 9.49
C GLU A 52 -21.63 -6.95 10.61
N GLY A 53 -20.61 -6.12 10.38
CA GLY A 53 -19.50 -5.91 11.31
C GLY A 53 -18.62 -7.15 11.54
N GLN A 54 -18.68 -8.15 10.66
CA GLN A 54 -17.99 -9.46 10.79
C GLN A 54 -17.17 -9.82 9.54
N CYS A 55 -16.67 -8.82 8.80
CA CYS A 55 -15.83 -9.09 7.63
C CYS A 55 -14.53 -9.80 8.02
N GLY A 56 -14.20 -10.86 7.28
CA GLY A 56 -13.08 -11.75 7.58
C GLY A 56 -13.46 -13.02 8.37
N GLU A 57 -14.64 -13.06 8.98
CA GLU A 57 -15.08 -14.22 9.77
C GLU A 57 -15.55 -15.38 8.88
N THR A 58 -15.43 -16.61 9.40
CA THR A 58 -15.85 -17.85 8.72
C THR A 58 -16.70 -18.69 9.66
N TRP A 59 -17.82 -19.23 9.19
CA TRP A 59 -18.68 -20.13 9.95
C TRP A 59 -18.95 -21.44 9.21
N GLU A 60 -19.66 -22.36 9.85
CA GLU A 60 -19.99 -23.68 9.29
C GLU A 60 -20.86 -23.60 8.03
N THR A 61 -21.73 -22.59 7.90
CA THR A 61 -22.72 -22.53 6.80
C THR A 61 -22.39 -21.52 5.71
N CYS A 62 -21.67 -20.46 6.04
CA CYS A 62 -21.21 -19.45 5.10
C CYS A 62 -19.96 -18.73 5.62
N SER A 63 -19.37 -17.86 4.81
CA SER A 63 -18.16 -17.11 5.13
C SER A 63 -18.29 -15.64 4.73
N CYS A 64 -17.72 -14.75 5.55
CA CYS A 64 -17.49 -13.34 5.27
C CYS A 64 -16.02 -13.03 4.97
N HIS A 65 -15.21 -14.08 4.80
CA HIS A 65 -13.83 -13.99 4.37
C HIS A 65 -13.74 -13.88 2.84
N ALA A 66 -12.73 -13.18 2.31
CA ALA A 66 -12.60 -12.90 0.87
C ALA A 66 -12.57 -14.17 -0.01
N THR A 67 -12.08 -15.28 0.52
CA THR A 67 -12.03 -16.59 -0.16
C THR A 67 -13.42 -17.17 -0.46
N CYS A 68 -14.47 -16.71 0.23
CA CYS A 68 -15.84 -17.20 0.04
C CYS A 68 -16.32 -17.04 -1.41
N VAL A 69 -15.81 -16.04 -2.14
CA VAL A 69 -16.19 -15.77 -3.53
C VAL A 69 -15.71 -16.90 -4.43
N SER A 70 -14.44 -17.29 -4.29
CA SER A 70 -13.84 -18.39 -5.05
C SER A 70 -14.42 -19.75 -4.66
N LEU A 71 -14.72 -19.95 -3.37
CA LEU A 71 -15.29 -21.19 -2.83
C LEU A 71 -16.81 -21.27 -2.98
N LEU A 72 -17.46 -20.23 -3.53
CA LEU A 72 -18.91 -20.11 -3.65
C LEU A 72 -19.66 -20.35 -2.32
N SER A 73 -19.08 -19.86 -1.22
CA SER A 73 -19.56 -20.06 0.16
C SER A 73 -19.88 -18.77 0.91
N CYS A 74 -20.01 -17.64 0.19
CA CYS A 74 -20.28 -16.35 0.83
C CYS A 74 -21.65 -16.32 1.54
N CYS A 75 -21.71 -15.64 2.68
CA CYS A 75 -22.98 -15.27 3.30
C CYS A 75 -23.78 -14.38 2.34
N GLY A 76 -25.11 -14.45 2.41
CA GLY A 76 -26.00 -13.80 1.45
C GLY A 76 -25.86 -12.27 1.39
N ASP A 77 -25.36 -11.67 2.48
CA ASP A 77 -25.14 -10.24 2.66
C ASP A 77 -23.66 -9.82 2.58
N TYR A 78 -22.76 -10.74 2.17
CA TYR A 78 -21.32 -10.47 2.10
C TYR A 78 -20.96 -9.20 1.35
N ARG A 79 -21.52 -9.00 0.15
CA ARG A 79 -21.23 -7.80 -0.65
C ARG A 79 -21.84 -6.52 -0.09
N GLN A 80 -22.85 -6.63 0.77
CA GLN A 80 -23.49 -5.48 1.39
C GLN A 80 -22.67 -4.94 2.58
N TYR A 81 -21.96 -5.80 3.30
CA TYR A 81 -21.19 -5.40 4.48
C TYR A 81 -19.67 -5.41 4.26
N CYS A 82 -19.14 -6.30 3.42
CA CYS A 82 -17.71 -6.36 3.07
C CYS A 82 -17.49 -5.72 1.71
N LEU A 83 -17.14 -4.45 1.76
CA LEU A 83 -17.26 -3.52 0.65
C LEU A 83 -16.08 -3.63 -0.31
N GLN A 84 -16.40 -3.65 -1.60
CA GLN A 84 -15.45 -3.44 -2.69
C GLN A 84 -15.62 -2.02 -3.24
N ILE A 85 -14.55 -1.41 -3.71
CA ILE A 85 -14.56 -0.03 -4.18
C ILE A 85 -13.86 0.15 -5.52
N SER A 86 -14.23 1.20 -6.24
CA SER A 86 -13.51 1.65 -7.43
C SER A 86 -13.60 3.19 -7.59
N PRO A 87 -12.48 3.87 -7.88
CA PRO A 87 -11.11 3.36 -7.79
C PRO A 87 -10.76 2.85 -6.37
N TYR A 88 -9.84 1.89 -6.25
CA TYR A 88 -9.44 1.34 -4.95
C TYR A 88 -8.32 2.15 -4.28
N SER A 89 -7.71 3.09 -5.02
CA SER A 89 -6.58 3.88 -4.55
C SER A 89 -6.74 5.38 -4.80
N GLY A 90 -5.94 6.17 -4.07
CA GLY A 90 -5.78 7.59 -4.35
C GLY A 90 -4.74 8.23 -3.43
N THR A 91 -4.43 9.50 -3.68
CA THR A 91 -3.33 10.17 -2.95
C THR A 91 -3.62 10.31 -1.46
N MET A 92 -2.59 10.15 -0.64
CA MET A 92 -2.66 10.39 0.80
C MET A 92 -3.01 11.85 1.19
N MET A 93 -2.99 12.78 0.23
CA MET A 93 -3.40 14.18 0.41
C MET A 93 -4.93 14.35 0.43
N GLY A 94 -5.69 13.30 0.12
CA GLY A 94 -7.15 13.28 0.13
C GLY A 94 -7.81 13.83 -1.14
N GLY A 95 -9.13 13.89 -1.13
CA GLY A 95 -9.97 14.43 -2.20
C GLY A 95 -10.31 13.44 -3.33
N SER A 96 -9.74 12.24 -3.31
CA SER A 96 -10.09 11.20 -4.30
C SER A 96 -11.49 10.65 -4.01
N VAL A 97 -12.31 10.53 -5.04
CA VAL A 97 -13.66 9.98 -4.93
C VAL A 97 -13.63 8.53 -5.36
N PHE A 98 -14.24 7.66 -4.56
CA PHE A 98 -14.48 6.28 -4.94
C PHE A 98 -15.94 5.89 -4.71
N SER A 99 -16.41 4.99 -5.56
CA SER A 99 -17.73 4.39 -5.49
C SER A 99 -17.67 3.04 -4.78
N ILE A 100 -18.74 2.72 -4.05
CA ILE A 100 -18.91 1.43 -3.40
C ILE A 100 -19.63 0.51 -4.38
N LEU A 101 -19.02 -0.65 -4.62
CA LEU A 101 -19.48 -1.62 -5.60
C LEU A 101 -20.39 -2.64 -4.93
N ASN A 102 -21.42 -3.08 -5.65
CA ASN A 102 -22.30 -4.19 -5.26
C ASN A 102 -23.00 -4.05 -3.90
N ALA A 103 -23.12 -2.82 -3.38
CA ALA A 103 -23.87 -2.48 -2.18
C ALA A 103 -24.74 -1.24 -2.44
N THR A 104 -25.91 -1.18 -1.80
CA THR A 104 -26.83 -0.04 -1.91
C THR A 104 -27.09 0.59 -0.55
N PHE A 105 -27.15 1.92 -0.53
CA PHE A 105 -27.33 2.71 0.68
C PHE A 105 -28.42 3.76 0.45
N TYR A 106 -29.37 3.83 1.38
CA TYR A 106 -30.51 4.75 1.31
C TYR A 106 -30.58 5.57 2.61
N PRO A 107 -29.73 6.61 2.75
CA PRO A 107 -29.80 7.48 3.93
C PRO A 107 -31.15 8.19 4.00
N SER A 108 -31.62 8.44 5.22
CA SER A 108 -32.87 9.17 5.43
C SER A 108 -32.74 10.62 4.96
N LYS A 109 -33.84 11.32 4.63
CA LYS A 109 -33.77 12.73 4.15
C LYS A 109 -33.09 13.70 5.13
N GLN A 110 -32.91 13.30 6.39
CA GLN A 110 -32.32 14.11 7.46
C GLN A 110 -30.88 13.70 7.78
N GLU A 111 -30.41 12.55 7.27
CA GLU A 111 -29.09 11.99 7.55
C GLU A 111 -28.29 11.91 6.25
N GLN A 112 -26.98 12.10 6.35
CA GLN A 112 -26.07 12.00 5.21
C GLN A 112 -25.30 10.69 5.32
N LEU A 113 -24.89 10.16 4.17
CA LEU A 113 -23.91 9.08 4.14
C LEU A 113 -22.62 9.59 4.77
N THR A 114 -22.10 8.87 5.77
CA THR A 114 -20.82 9.19 6.42
C THR A 114 -19.85 8.05 6.17
N CYS A 115 -18.65 8.37 5.70
CA CYS A 115 -17.56 7.42 5.58
C CYS A 115 -16.53 7.72 6.66
N ARG A 116 -16.08 6.71 7.40
CA ARG A 116 -15.13 6.87 8.50
C ARG A 116 -13.86 6.09 8.21
N PHE A 117 -12.76 6.80 8.06
CA PHE A 117 -11.45 6.21 7.79
C PHE A 117 -10.70 6.00 9.11
N ARG A 118 -10.06 4.83 9.26
CA ARG A 118 -9.27 4.44 10.44
C ARG A 118 -10.04 4.42 11.76
N GLY A 119 -11.37 4.39 11.71
CA GLY A 119 -12.21 4.55 12.90
C GLY A 119 -12.20 5.95 13.51
N GLU A 120 -11.53 6.95 12.90
CA GLU A 120 -11.32 8.28 13.49
C GLU A 120 -11.82 9.43 12.61
N ILE A 121 -11.60 9.36 11.29
CA ILE A 121 -11.80 10.49 10.39
C ILE A 121 -13.10 10.33 9.62
N GLU A 122 -14.12 11.08 10.03
CA GLU A 122 -15.42 11.09 9.37
C GLU A 122 -15.48 12.13 8.24
N VAL A 123 -16.01 11.71 7.10
CA VAL A 123 -16.23 12.55 5.92
C VAL A 123 -17.64 12.34 5.39
N VAL A 124 -18.20 13.40 4.81
CA VAL A 124 -19.51 13.35 4.17
C VAL A 124 -19.39 12.68 2.81
N GLY A 125 -20.10 11.57 2.63
CA GLY A 125 -20.33 10.90 1.36
C GLY A 125 -21.66 11.30 0.72
N TYR A 126 -21.97 10.71 -0.42
CA TYR A 126 -23.24 10.91 -1.12
C TYR A 126 -23.68 9.65 -1.85
N THR A 127 -24.95 9.59 -2.23
CA THR A 127 -25.52 8.48 -3.01
C THR A 127 -26.08 8.98 -4.34
N ASP A 128 -26.05 8.13 -5.36
CA ASP A 128 -26.78 8.40 -6.60
C ASP A 128 -28.25 7.95 -6.52
N GLY A 129 -29.00 8.16 -7.60
CA GLY A 129 -30.42 7.80 -7.67
C GLY A 129 -30.70 6.29 -7.62
N GLU A 130 -29.68 5.45 -7.77
CA GLU A 130 -29.75 3.99 -7.67
C GLU A 130 -29.29 3.48 -6.29
N GLY A 131 -28.93 4.39 -5.38
CA GLY A 131 -28.44 4.05 -4.04
C GLY A 131 -26.96 3.67 -4.01
N ARG A 132 -26.19 3.87 -5.08
CA ARG A 132 -24.74 3.66 -5.06
C ARG A 132 -24.10 4.74 -4.22
N ALA A 133 -23.30 4.33 -3.23
CA ALA A 133 -22.60 5.22 -2.33
C ALA A 133 -21.24 5.65 -2.89
N TYR A 134 -20.85 6.86 -2.54
CA TYR A 134 -19.57 7.47 -2.89
C TYR A 134 -18.96 8.13 -1.66
N CYS A 135 -17.67 7.88 -1.45
CA CYS A 135 -16.87 8.49 -0.39
C CYS A 135 -15.78 9.37 -0.98
N VAL A 136 -15.32 10.36 -0.21
CA VAL A 136 -14.18 11.22 -0.53
C VAL A 136 -13.05 10.91 0.42
N SER A 137 -11.87 10.53 -0.06
CA SER A 137 -10.74 10.25 0.83
C SER A 137 -10.33 11.50 1.62
N PRO A 138 -10.09 11.40 2.95
CA PRO A 138 -9.57 12.51 3.73
C PRO A 138 -8.06 12.68 3.55
N LEU A 139 -7.48 13.72 4.15
CA LEU A 139 -6.03 13.79 4.35
C LEU A 139 -5.59 12.67 5.31
N LEU A 140 -4.68 11.79 4.87
CA LEU A 140 -4.27 10.59 5.61
C LEU A 140 -2.86 10.66 6.17
N LEU A 141 -1.93 11.37 5.50
CA LEU A 141 -0.52 11.50 5.89
C LEU A 141 0.22 10.15 6.10
N GLN A 142 -0.21 9.11 5.38
CA GLN A 142 0.41 7.79 5.40
C GLN A 142 0.19 7.09 4.06
N SER A 143 1.06 6.14 3.70
CA SER A 143 0.86 5.18 2.61
C SER A 143 0.28 3.85 3.12
N GLY A 144 -0.24 3.05 2.20
CA GLY A 144 -0.72 1.69 2.47
C GLY A 144 -2.24 1.59 2.59
N TRP A 145 -2.72 0.37 2.85
CA TRP A 145 -4.15 0.10 2.99
C TRP A 145 -4.71 0.71 4.27
N VAL A 146 -5.82 1.43 4.12
CA VAL A 146 -6.50 2.14 5.19
C VAL A 146 -7.92 1.58 5.31
N PRO A 147 -8.32 1.04 6.48
CA PRO A 147 -9.69 0.60 6.66
C PRO A 147 -10.64 1.79 6.64
N PHE A 148 -11.80 1.61 6.04
CA PHE A 148 -12.90 2.56 6.11
C PHE A 148 -14.22 1.84 6.37
N ASP A 149 -15.11 2.53 7.06
CA ASP A 149 -16.47 2.05 7.32
C ASP A 149 -17.49 3.07 6.81
N VAL A 150 -18.73 2.63 6.61
CA VAL A 150 -19.81 3.46 6.08
C VAL A 150 -21.02 3.42 7.01
N SER A 151 -21.65 4.57 7.17
CA SER A 151 -22.86 4.75 7.96
C SER A 151 -23.90 5.57 7.19
N THR A 152 -25.17 5.18 7.29
CA THR A 152 -26.31 5.94 6.75
C THR A 152 -27.04 6.77 7.79
N ASP A 153 -26.73 6.57 9.08
CA ASP A 153 -27.34 7.25 10.23
C ASP A 153 -26.31 8.02 11.10
N GLY A 154 -25.04 7.99 10.70
CA GLY A 154 -23.92 8.61 11.40
C GLY A 154 -23.53 7.94 12.72
N ARG A 155 -24.08 6.75 13.03
CA ARG A 155 -23.85 6.05 14.29
C ARG A 155 -23.37 4.62 14.09
N ASN A 156 -24.06 3.87 13.23
CA ASN A 156 -23.74 2.48 12.96
C ASN A 156 -22.80 2.38 11.76
N PHE A 157 -21.64 1.76 11.97
CA PHE A 157 -20.56 1.61 10.99
C PHE A 157 -20.27 0.12 10.79
N ASN A 158 -21.26 -0.60 10.27
CA ASN A 158 -21.20 -2.06 10.21
C ASN A 158 -20.79 -2.60 8.82
N SER A 159 -20.70 -1.71 7.82
CA SER A 159 -20.20 -2.05 6.49
C SER A 159 -18.80 -1.45 6.33
N SER A 160 -17.82 -2.28 6.00
CA SER A 160 -16.40 -1.91 5.99
C SER A 160 -15.66 -2.42 4.76
N GLY A 161 -14.56 -1.75 4.42
CA GLY A 161 -13.65 -2.12 3.35
C GLY A 161 -12.27 -1.49 3.56
N GLU A 162 -11.39 -1.62 2.57
CA GLU A 162 -10.07 -1.01 2.59
C GLU A 162 -9.86 -0.09 1.38
N TYR A 163 -9.12 0.99 1.60
CA TYR A 163 -8.75 1.99 0.60
C TYR A 163 -7.23 2.18 0.59
N LEU A 164 -6.61 2.11 -0.59
CA LEU A 164 -5.16 2.24 -0.72
C LEU A 164 -4.74 3.72 -0.76
N SER A 165 -4.05 4.17 0.28
CA SER A 165 -3.43 5.49 0.36
C SER A 165 -2.08 5.51 -0.33
N VAL A 166 -1.91 6.39 -1.32
CA VAL A 166 -0.76 6.37 -2.24
C VAL A 166 0.17 7.57 -2.04
N HIS A 167 1.46 7.29 -2.11
CA HIS A 167 2.53 8.29 -2.16
C HIS A 167 2.31 9.28 -3.32
N PRO A 168 2.23 10.61 -3.06
CA PRO A 168 1.87 11.61 -4.06
C PRO A 168 2.68 11.56 -5.37
N SER A 169 4.00 11.36 -5.30
CA SER A 169 4.86 11.32 -6.49
C SER A 169 4.64 10.07 -7.35
N LYS A 170 4.19 8.96 -6.76
CA LYS A 170 4.00 7.66 -7.44
C LYS A 170 2.62 7.51 -8.06
N MET A 171 1.70 8.42 -7.74
CA MET A 171 0.34 8.39 -8.28
C MET A 171 0.37 8.71 -9.79
N ASP A 172 -0.41 7.95 -10.57
CA ASP A 172 -0.44 8.05 -12.03
C ASP A 172 -0.85 9.46 -12.50
N ALA A 173 -0.28 9.92 -13.61
CA ALA A 173 -0.55 11.24 -14.17
C ALA A 173 -2.04 11.46 -14.50
N ALA A 174 -2.79 10.39 -14.81
CA ALA A 174 -4.21 10.44 -15.10
C ALA A 174 -5.07 10.86 -13.89
N PHE A 175 -4.55 10.72 -12.66
CA PHE A 175 -5.28 10.96 -11.42
C PHE A 175 -4.78 12.20 -10.64
N LYS A 176 -3.77 12.93 -11.15
CA LYS A 176 -3.18 14.12 -10.49
C LYS A 176 -3.17 15.37 -11.37
N VAL A 177 -2.90 16.52 -10.75
CA VAL A 177 -2.53 17.74 -11.48
C VAL A 177 -1.10 17.59 -12.00
N THR A 178 -0.93 17.77 -13.30
CA THR A 178 0.37 17.76 -13.95
C THR A 178 0.84 19.19 -14.17
N LEU A 179 2.01 19.53 -13.62
CA LEU A 179 2.70 20.78 -13.92
C LEU A 179 3.38 20.63 -15.29
N VAL A 180 2.98 21.42 -16.29
CA VAL A 180 3.42 21.23 -17.69
C VAL A 180 4.94 21.35 -17.85
N ASN A 181 5.55 22.27 -17.11
CA ASN A 181 7.01 22.41 -17.01
C ASN A 181 7.38 22.55 -15.53
N SER A 182 7.49 21.44 -14.81
CA SER A 182 7.77 21.43 -13.37
C SER A 182 9.06 22.17 -13.01
N THR A 183 10.08 22.16 -13.87
CA THR A 183 11.32 22.94 -13.70
C THR A 183 11.02 24.43 -13.70
N GLN A 184 10.21 24.93 -14.64
CA GLN A 184 9.85 26.35 -14.67
C GLN A 184 9.13 26.79 -13.38
N TRP A 185 8.27 25.94 -12.81
CA TRP A 185 7.60 26.23 -11.53
C TRP A 185 8.61 26.32 -10.37
N GLN A 186 9.53 25.36 -10.30
CA GLN A 186 10.51 25.23 -9.20
C GLN A 186 11.73 26.16 -9.34
N TYR A 187 11.94 26.79 -10.50
CA TYR A 187 13.03 27.74 -10.74
C TYR A 187 12.52 29.14 -11.05
N TYR A 188 11.21 29.39 -11.03
CA TYR A 188 10.65 30.69 -11.36
C TYR A 188 11.31 31.79 -10.52
N GLY A 189 11.79 32.86 -11.15
CA GLY A 189 12.54 33.95 -10.49
C GLY A 189 14.04 33.81 -10.46
N THR A 190 14.58 32.61 -10.69
CA THR A 190 16.01 32.44 -10.94
C THR A 190 16.38 33.01 -12.33
N PRO A 191 17.67 33.27 -12.61
CA PRO A 191 18.10 33.75 -13.93
C PRO A 191 17.52 32.93 -15.07
N ASN A 192 17.01 33.60 -16.09
CA ASN A 192 16.39 33.03 -17.30
C ASN A 192 15.08 32.24 -17.09
N THR A 193 14.50 32.22 -15.89
CA THR A 193 13.25 31.50 -15.63
C THR A 193 12.12 32.44 -15.22
N SER A 194 11.22 32.72 -16.17
CA SER A 194 10.06 33.59 -15.96
C SER A 194 8.88 33.19 -16.89
N GLY A 195 7.80 33.99 -16.90
CA GLY A 195 6.70 33.86 -17.85
C GLY A 195 5.44 33.20 -17.27
N THR A 196 4.64 32.60 -18.14
CA THR A 196 3.36 31.99 -17.75
C THR A 196 3.57 30.53 -17.36
N LEU A 197 3.13 30.19 -16.13
CA LEU A 197 3.07 28.82 -15.66
C LEU A 197 1.80 28.14 -16.15
N ARG A 198 1.89 26.85 -16.46
CA ARG A 198 0.78 26.04 -16.97
C ARG A 198 0.66 24.72 -16.20
N MET A 199 -0.57 24.30 -15.98
CA MET A 199 -0.90 22.99 -15.41
C MET A 199 -2.14 22.40 -16.07
N THR A 200 -2.27 21.08 -16.00
CA THR A 200 -3.39 20.32 -16.56
C THR A 200 -3.88 19.26 -15.58
N TRP A 201 -5.14 18.86 -15.69
CA TRP A 201 -5.74 17.77 -14.93
C TRP A 201 -6.86 17.12 -15.75
N ASN A 202 -7.30 15.93 -15.33
CA ASN A 202 -8.48 15.30 -15.90
C ASN A 202 -9.77 15.92 -15.31
N PRO A 203 -10.62 16.64 -16.09
CA PRO A 203 -11.84 17.28 -15.59
C PRO A 203 -12.82 16.32 -14.94
N SER A 204 -12.87 15.07 -15.40
CA SER A 204 -13.85 14.07 -14.95
C SER A 204 -13.68 13.68 -13.47
N LEU A 205 -12.50 13.93 -12.89
CA LEU A 205 -12.21 13.66 -11.47
C LEU A 205 -12.87 14.65 -10.52
N ILE A 206 -13.24 15.84 -11.01
CA ILE A 206 -13.98 16.85 -10.25
C ILE A 206 -15.47 16.81 -10.63
N GLY A 207 -15.78 16.68 -11.92
CA GLY A 207 -17.14 16.65 -12.46
C GLY A 207 -17.31 17.61 -13.62
N ASP A 208 -17.90 17.14 -14.73
CA ASP A 208 -17.91 17.86 -16.02
C ASP A 208 -18.76 19.14 -16.03
N LYS A 209 -19.66 19.31 -15.06
CA LYS A 209 -20.57 20.46 -14.96
C LYS A 209 -20.16 21.48 -13.91
N ASP A 210 -19.11 21.19 -13.16
CA ASP A 210 -18.68 22.04 -12.06
C ASP A 210 -17.76 23.15 -12.58
N SER A 211 -17.87 24.35 -12.01
CA SER A 211 -16.75 25.29 -11.99
C SER A 211 -15.75 24.90 -10.91
N VAL A 212 -14.50 25.31 -11.05
CA VAL A 212 -13.39 24.92 -10.17
C VAL A 212 -12.73 26.10 -9.48
N ASN A 213 -12.28 25.85 -8.25
CA ASN A 213 -11.32 26.67 -7.55
C ASN A 213 -9.93 26.04 -7.70
N ILE A 214 -8.93 26.91 -7.81
CA ILE A 214 -7.53 26.52 -7.89
C ILE A 214 -6.82 27.15 -6.71
N GLU A 215 -6.24 26.32 -5.86
CA GLU A 215 -5.77 26.71 -4.53
C GLU A 215 -4.31 26.30 -4.32
N LEU A 216 -3.55 27.16 -3.65
CA LEU A 216 -2.23 26.82 -3.15
C LEU A 216 -2.33 26.32 -1.70
N TRP A 217 -1.70 25.18 -1.44
CA TRP A 217 -1.56 24.60 -0.12
C TRP A 217 -0.08 24.44 0.23
N GLY A 218 0.30 24.88 1.43
CA GLY A 218 1.66 24.78 1.94
C GLY A 218 1.82 23.65 2.95
N TYR A 219 3.05 23.13 3.05
CA TYR A 219 3.45 22.16 4.07
C TYR A 219 4.56 22.70 4.96
N ARG A 220 4.51 22.32 6.24
CA ARG A 220 5.64 22.43 7.16
C ARG A 220 5.47 21.47 8.33
N GLU A 221 6.54 21.28 9.09
CA GLU A 221 6.53 20.51 10.33
C GLU A 221 6.91 21.43 11.49
N VAL A 222 6.04 21.51 12.50
CA VAL A 222 6.13 22.50 13.59
C VAL A 222 6.14 21.83 14.96
N ASN A 223 6.88 22.40 15.92
CA ASN A 223 6.93 21.90 17.30
C ASN A 223 5.56 22.04 17.98
N THR A 224 5.13 21.01 18.70
CA THR A 224 3.83 21.00 19.41
C THR A 224 3.83 21.70 20.77
N THR A 225 5.00 22.04 21.33
CA THR A 225 5.14 22.59 22.68
C THR A 225 5.40 24.10 22.69
N THR A 226 4.37 24.88 22.97
CA THR A 226 4.48 26.23 23.54
C THR A 226 4.38 26.22 25.07
N ALA A 227 4.67 25.09 25.74
CA ALA A 227 4.56 24.96 27.20
C ALA A 227 5.90 24.51 27.80
N ASN A 228 6.40 25.33 28.74
CA ASN A 228 7.57 25.08 29.57
C ASN A 228 7.59 23.66 30.15
N THR A 229 8.40 22.77 29.58
CA THR A 229 8.79 21.52 30.23
C THR A 229 10.29 21.54 30.48
N THR A 230 10.66 21.81 31.73
CA THR A 230 11.97 21.52 32.28
C THR A 230 12.09 20.01 32.47
N ARG A 231 12.59 19.28 31.47
CA ARG A 231 13.25 17.98 31.60
C ARG A 231 13.87 17.54 30.27
N GLU A 232 14.92 16.75 30.41
CA GLU A 232 16.03 16.51 29.48
C GLU A 232 15.66 15.88 28.13
N GLU A 233 16.35 16.34 27.08
CA GLU A 233 16.83 15.61 25.88
C GLU A 233 15.87 14.94 24.88
N GLU A 234 14.54 15.07 24.98
CA GLU A 234 13.66 14.70 23.86
C GLU A 234 13.29 15.95 23.03
N LEU A 235 13.63 15.94 21.73
CA LEU A 235 13.08 16.93 20.78
C LEU A 235 11.56 16.93 20.94
N SER A 236 10.99 18.14 21.05
CA SER A 236 9.56 18.30 21.15
C SER A 236 8.84 17.59 19.98
N PRO A 237 7.68 16.95 20.22
CA PRO A 237 6.97 16.28 19.14
C PRO A 237 6.72 17.27 18.02
N LEU A 238 7.05 16.89 16.80
CA LEU A 238 6.76 17.67 15.61
C LEU A 238 5.38 17.26 15.08
N ARG A 239 4.66 18.21 14.51
CA ARG A 239 3.37 18.00 13.87
C ARG A 239 3.41 18.46 12.42
N ALA A 240 2.93 17.59 11.53
CA ALA A 240 2.67 17.93 10.14
C ALA A 240 1.54 18.96 10.02
N GLU A 241 1.83 20.07 9.35
CA GLU A 241 0.89 21.13 9.04
C GLU A 241 0.72 21.25 7.52
N TRP A 242 -0.46 20.94 7.03
CA TRP A 242 -0.86 21.11 5.63
C TRP A 242 -1.92 22.20 5.58
N THR A 243 -1.64 23.37 5.02
CA THR A 243 -2.48 24.57 5.21
C THR A 243 -2.84 25.23 3.89
N TYR A 244 -4.10 25.62 3.75
CA TYR A 244 -4.56 26.46 2.64
C TYR A 244 -3.96 27.85 2.77
N LEU A 245 -3.33 28.33 1.69
CA LEU A 245 -2.74 29.67 1.66
C LEU A 245 -3.71 30.66 1.02
N TYR A 246 -3.99 30.48 -0.28
CA TYR A 246 -4.91 31.32 -1.05
C TYR A 246 -5.31 30.65 -2.37
N SER A 247 -6.40 31.13 -2.99
CA SER A 247 -6.83 30.70 -4.32
C SER A 247 -6.17 31.49 -5.44
N LEU A 248 -5.55 30.79 -6.38
CA LEU A 248 -5.02 31.32 -7.66
C LEU A 248 -6.15 31.68 -8.64
N GLY A 249 -7.29 30.99 -8.53
CA GLY A 249 -8.48 31.25 -9.33
C GLY A 249 -9.74 30.69 -8.67
N ARG A 250 -10.88 31.34 -8.89
CA ARG A 250 -12.18 30.97 -8.29
C ARG A 250 -13.27 30.88 -9.34
N GLY A 251 -14.15 29.88 -9.21
CA GLY A 251 -15.30 29.71 -10.10
C GLY A 251 -14.93 29.62 -11.57
N LEU A 252 -13.77 29.06 -11.89
CA LEU A 252 -13.28 28.92 -13.27
C LEU A 252 -14.01 27.78 -13.97
N ALA A 253 -14.14 27.82 -15.29
CA ALA A 253 -14.65 26.67 -16.03
C ALA A 253 -13.71 25.46 -15.87
N ASN A 254 -14.26 24.27 -15.62
CA ASN A 254 -13.49 23.01 -15.53
C ASN A 254 -13.03 22.55 -16.92
N SER A 255 -12.06 23.26 -17.48
CA SER A 255 -11.51 23.01 -18.82
C SER A 255 -10.35 22.01 -18.85
N GLY A 256 -9.92 21.51 -17.68
CA GLY A 256 -8.76 20.60 -17.56
C GLY A 256 -7.41 21.29 -17.68
N SER A 257 -7.37 22.62 -17.76
CA SER A 257 -6.12 23.38 -17.84
C SER A 257 -6.24 24.73 -17.15
N PHE A 258 -5.11 25.21 -16.63
CA PHE A 258 -5.01 26.54 -16.05
C PHE A 258 -3.62 27.12 -16.31
N SER A 259 -3.59 28.44 -16.50
CA SER A 259 -2.33 29.17 -16.67
C SER A 259 -2.42 30.53 -16.02
N PHE A 260 -1.32 30.95 -15.40
CA PHE A 260 -1.20 32.26 -14.79
C PHE A 260 0.26 32.73 -14.83
N THR A 261 0.46 34.04 -14.73
CA THR A 261 1.80 34.61 -14.51
C THR A 261 1.95 34.90 -13.01
N PRO A 262 2.88 34.22 -12.32
CA PRO A 262 3.08 34.41 -10.88
C PRO A 262 3.43 35.85 -10.51
N LYS A 263 2.93 36.26 -9.34
CA LYS A 263 3.39 37.46 -8.63
C LYS A 263 4.15 37.01 -7.39
N SER A 264 5.19 37.76 -7.00
CA SER A 264 5.84 37.55 -5.70
C SER A 264 4.82 37.69 -4.58
N SER A 265 4.99 36.88 -3.53
CA SER A 265 4.13 36.95 -2.36
C SER A 265 4.78 37.73 -1.23
N GLU A 266 3.94 38.33 -0.38
CA GLU A 266 4.38 38.94 0.87
C GLU A 266 4.19 37.97 2.05
N LYS A 267 4.81 38.29 3.18
CA LYS A 267 4.62 37.57 4.44
C LYS A 267 3.18 37.75 4.95
N PRO A 268 2.58 36.72 5.59
CA PRO A 268 3.19 35.46 6.01
C PRO A 268 3.19 34.35 4.95
N TYR A 269 2.68 34.61 3.74
CA TYR A 269 2.56 33.57 2.73
C TYR A 269 3.92 33.18 2.14
N SER A 270 4.80 34.14 1.87
CA SER A 270 6.14 33.85 1.33
C SER A 270 7.04 33.00 2.23
N ASP A 271 6.67 32.79 3.50
CA ASP A 271 7.36 31.87 4.41
C ASP A 271 7.06 30.38 4.08
N TRP A 272 6.12 30.09 3.17
CA TRP A 272 5.79 28.75 2.72
C TRP A 272 6.58 28.38 1.46
N GLU A 273 7.62 27.58 1.65
CA GLU A 273 8.64 27.32 0.63
C GLU A 273 8.38 26.03 -0.18
N MET A 274 7.50 25.16 0.31
CA MET A 274 7.04 23.96 -0.40
C MET A 274 5.53 23.74 -0.25
N GLY A 275 4.93 23.04 -1.23
CA GLY A 275 3.51 22.77 -1.20
C GLY A 275 2.97 22.08 -2.44
N SER A 276 1.67 22.20 -2.66
CA SER A 276 0.98 21.63 -3.81
C SER A 276 -0.19 22.51 -4.25
N VAL A 277 -0.53 22.41 -5.53
CA VAL A 277 -1.73 23.05 -6.08
C VAL A 277 -2.89 22.05 -6.03
N ARG A 278 -4.04 22.52 -5.56
CA ARG A 278 -5.29 21.76 -5.51
C ARG A 278 -6.29 22.34 -6.50
N VAL A 279 -6.98 21.47 -7.22
CA VAL A 279 -8.18 21.79 -7.99
C VAL A 279 -9.37 21.14 -7.31
N SER A 280 -10.39 21.93 -6.97
CA SER A 280 -11.61 21.47 -6.29
C SER A 280 -12.84 22.10 -6.93
N SER A 281 -14.02 21.50 -6.73
CA SER A 281 -15.28 22.10 -7.20
C SER A 281 -15.55 23.41 -6.45
N SER A 282 -15.99 24.44 -7.17
CA SER A 282 -16.26 25.76 -6.60
C SER A 282 -17.54 25.83 -5.76
N ILE A 283 -18.28 24.72 -5.64
CA ILE A 283 -19.38 24.58 -4.68
C ILE A 283 -18.85 24.59 -3.24
N TYR A 284 -17.58 24.23 -3.04
CA TYR A 284 -16.92 24.26 -1.75
C TYR A 284 -16.29 25.63 -1.49
N SER A 285 -16.27 26.03 -0.22
CA SER A 285 -15.54 27.21 0.21
C SER A 285 -14.04 27.02 0.04
N ASP A 286 -13.31 28.12 -0.19
CA ASP A 286 -11.86 28.14 -0.20
C ASP A 286 -11.27 27.40 1.03
N GLY A 287 -10.30 26.52 0.79
CA GLY A 287 -9.61 25.82 1.87
C GLY A 287 -10.43 24.74 2.58
N ALA A 288 -11.63 24.40 2.09
CA ALA A 288 -12.44 23.32 2.65
C ALA A 288 -11.65 22.00 2.70
N ARG A 289 -11.69 21.31 3.85
CA ARG A 289 -11.00 20.03 4.08
C ARG A 289 -11.86 18.87 3.56
N ASN A 290 -11.19 17.78 3.17
CA ASN A 290 -11.84 16.50 2.83
C ASN A 290 -12.95 16.63 1.77
N VAL A 291 -12.73 17.50 0.78
CA VAL A 291 -13.63 17.71 -0.36
C VAL A 291 -13.07 17.06 -1.61
N ARG A 292 -13.93 16.72 -2.57
CA ARG A 292 -13.53 16.21 -3.88
C ARG A 292 -12.49 17.15 -4.50
N ALA A 293 -11.30 16.63 -4.75
CA ALA A 293 -10.19 17.42 -5.24
C ALA A 293 -9.12 16.56 -5.92
N VAL A 294 -8.37 17.19 -6.83
CA VAL A 294 -7.18 16.65 -7.47
C VAL A 294 -5.99 17.53 -7.11
N TRP A 295 -4.84 16.92 -6.86
CA TRP A 295 -3.65 17.60 -6.34
C TRP A 295 -2.46 17.45 -7.30
N SER A 296 -1.56 18.43 -7.32
CA SER A 296 -0.21 18.23 -7.85
C SER A 296 0.63 17.41 -6.88
N GLY A 297 1.77 16.90 -7.33
CA GLY A 297 2.82 16.48 -6.39
C GLY A 297 3.35 17.65 -5.55
N ALA A 298 4.02 17.32 -4.44
CA ALA A 298 4.82 18.28 -3.69
C ALA A 298 5.93 18.86 -4.58
N HIS A 299 6.17 20.16 -4.44
CA HIS A 299 7.23 20.85 -5.17
C HIS A 299 7.68 22.11 -4.42
N ALA A 300 8.90 22.56 -4.73
CA ALA A 300 9.41 23.84 -4.28
C ALA A 300 8.60 25.00 -4.87
N LEU A 301 8.20 25.95 -4.03
CA LEU A 301 7.33 27.07 -4.40
C LEU A 301 8.10 28.32 -4.83
N ALA A 302 9.16 28.19 -5.64
CA ALA A 302 9.96 29.32 -6.12
C ALA A 302 9.10 30.43 -6.78
N TRP A 303 8.05 30.04 -7.51
CA TRP A 303 7.07 30.96 -8.12
C TRP A 303 6.21 31.75 -7.12
N HIS A 304 6.15 31.31 -5.87
CA HIS A 304 5.41 31.93 -4.79
C HIS A 304 6.27 32.88 -3.93
N LEU A 305 7.58 32.64 -3.85
CA LEU A 305 8.49 33.35 -2.96
C LEU A 305 8.48 34.89 -3.16
N GLU A 306 8.97 35.57 -2.13
CA GLU A 306 9.01 37.02 -2.01
C GLU A 306 9.92 37.72 -3.04
N GLU A 307 9.76 39.03 -3.15
CA GLU A 307 10.51 39.85 -4.12
C GLU A 307 12.03 39.78 -3.91
N ALA A 308 12.51 39.58 -2.67
CA ALA A 308 13.94 39.41 -2.40
C ALA A 308 14.53 38.20 -3.15
N PHE A 309 13.78 37.09 -3.25
CA PHE A 309 14.18 35.93 -4.06
C PHE A 309 14.20 36.25 -5.56
N ARG A 310 13.32 37.12 -6.05
CA ARG A 310 13.30 37.57 -7.46
C ARG A 310 14.49 38.46 -7.80
N GLN A 311 14.92 39.29 -6.85
CA GLN A 311 16.02 40.24 -7.04
C GLN A 311 17.37 39.52 -7.07
N ASP A 312 17.59 38.61 -6.13
CA ASP A 312 18.82 37.81 -6.05
C ASP A 312 18.53 36.43 -5.45
N SER A 313 18.09 35.51 -6.32
CA SER A 313 17.74 34.14 -5.90
C SER A 313 18.92 33.40 -5.29
N ALA A 314 20.15 33.69 -5.73
CA ALA A 314 21.35 33.00 -5.27
C ALA A 314 21.75 33.46 -3.86
N ALA A 315 21.74 34.76 -3.59
CA ALA A 315 21.97 35.28 -2.24
C ALA A 315 20.88 34.85 -1.26
N TRP A 316 19.61 34.87 -1.68
CA TRP A 316 18.48 34.38 -0.87
C TRP A 316 18.65 32.89 -0.53
N ALA A 317 18.98 32.06 -1.53
CA ALA A 317 19.17 30.63 -1.33
C ALA A 317 20.37 30.31 -0.43
N LEU A 318 21.46 31.08 -0.54
CA LEU A 318 22.62 30.94 0.34
C LEU A 318 22.27 31.22 1.80
N ASP A 319 21.50 32.28 2.08
CA ASP A 319 21.04 32.59 3.44
C ASP A 319 20.23 31.43 4.05
N ARG A 320 19.34 30.82 3.25
CA ARG A 320 18.58 29.64 3.67
C ARG A 320 19.46 28.41 3.85
N CYS A 321 20.44 28.18 2.98
CA CYS A 321 21.40 27.09 3.10
C CYS A 321 22.23 27.21 4.40
N LEU A 322 22.70 28.41 4.74
CA LEU A 322 23.46 28.67 5.97
C LEU A 322 22.60 28.55 7.23
N THR A 323 21.34 28.99 7.16
CA THR A 323 20.38 28.81 8.26
C THR A 323 20.10 27.32 8.50
N TRP A 324 19.92 26.55 7.42
CA TRP A 324 19.76 25.11 7.51
C TRP A 324 21.01 24.41 8.06
N ASP A 325 22.22 24.80 7.64
CA ASP A 325 23.48 24.25 8.17
C ASP A 325 23.60 24.36 9.69
N VAL A 326 23.15 25.49 10.26
CA VAL A 326 23.10 25.68 11.72
C VAL A 326 22.07 24.77 12.37
N LEU A 327 20.87 24.66 11.80
CA LEU A 327 19.83 23.77 12.30
C LEU A 327 20.27 22.30 12.25
N GLU A 328 20.81 21.85 11.13
CA GLU A 328 21.19 20.46 10.89
C GLU A 328 22.25 19.98 11.90
N LYS A 329 23.20 20.85 12.26
CA LYS A 329 24.20 20.58 13.32
C LYS A 329 23.59 20.36 14.71
N SER A 330 22.38 20.85 14.96
CA SER A 330 21.68 20.69 16.23
C SER A 330 20.78 19.46 16.28
N LEU A 331 20.48 18.85 15.13
CA LEU A 331 19.61 17.68 15.03
C LEU A 331 20.38 16.38 15.31
N PRO A 332 19.69 15.32 15.78
CA PRO A 332 20.31 14.01 15.97
C PRO A 332 20.93 13.47 14.68
N ASN A 333 22.04 12.76 14.83
CA ASN A 333 22.65 12.02 13.74
C ASN A 333 21.73 10.88 13.30
N PHE A 334 21.55 10.72 11.99
CA PHE A 334 20.75 9.66 11.38
C PHE A 334 21.57 8.74 10.47
N LEU A 335 22.87 9.04 10.25
CA LEU A 335 23.73 8.31 9.33
C LEU A 335 23.99 6.85 9.75
N GLU A 336 23.76 6.52 11.02
CA GLU A 336 23.82 5.13 11.50
C GLU A 336 22.53 4.33 11.20
N GLU A 337 21.46 5.01 10.77
CA GLU A 337 20.17 4.41 10.43
C GLU A 337 20.05 4.06 8.93
N VAL A 338 21.05 4.39 8.10
CA VAL A 338 21.06 4.11 6.65
C VAL A 338 21.94 2.91 6.31
N MET A 339 21.62 2.23 5.21
CA MET A 339 22.46 1.15 4.67
C MET A 339 23.47 1.67 3.65
N ASP A 340 24.60 0.97 3.51
CA ASP A 340 25.60 1.25 2.48
C ASP A 340 25.06 0.96 1.07
N CYS A 341 25.50 1.76 0.11
CA CYS A 341 25.14 1.56 -1.28
C CYS A 341 25.86 0.36 -1.91
N PRO A 342 25.24 -0.31 -2.90
CA PRO A 342 25.94 -1.23 -3.78
C PRO A 342 27.12 -0.54 -4.48
N CYS A 343 28.26 -1.23 -4.61
CA CYS A 343 29.45 -0.62 -5.22
C CYS A 343 29.27 -0.32 -6.72
N THR A 344 28.37 -1.04 -7.40
CA THR A 344 28.14 -0.93 -8.84
C THR A 344 26.67 -0.90 -9.19
N LEU A 345 26.34 -0.29 -10.35
CA LEU A 345 24.98 -0.29 -10.89
C LEU A 345 24.44 -1.71 -11.12
N ALA A 346 25.30 -2.65 -11.53
CA ALA A 346 24.90 -4.04 -11.72
C ALA A 346 24.43 -4.69 -10.41
N GLN A 347 25.16 -4.45 -9.31
CA GLN A 347 24.74 -4.92 -7.99
C GLN A 347 23.44 -4.24 -7.54
N ALA A 348 23.33 -2.93 -7.73
CA ALA A 348 22.12 -2.18 -7.38
C ALA A 348 20.86 -2.69 -8.10
N ARG A 349 20.99 -3.09 -9.36
CA ARG A 349 19.87 -3.65 -10.14
C ARG A 349 19.58 -5.11 -9.81
N ALA A 350 20.54 -5.85 -9.24
CA ALA A 350 20.36 -7.23 -8.82
C ALA A 350 19.82 -7.36 -7.39
N ASP A 351 20.02 -6.35 -6.54
CA ASP A 351 19.62 -6.31 -5.13
C ASP A 351 18.22 -5.72 -4.94
N THR A 352 17.24 -6.36 -5.58
CA THR A 352 15.85 -5.89 -5.59
C THR A 352 15.12 -6.09 -4.27
N GLY A 353 15.71 -6.80 -3.31
CA GLY A 353 15.19 -6.96 -1.96
C GLY A 353 15.44 -5.77 -1.05
N ARG A 354 16.55 -5.04 -1.26
CA ARG A 354 16.93 -3.87 -0.43
C ARG A 354 16.85 -2.56 -1.17
N PHE A 355 16.92 -2.55 -2.50
CA PHE A 355 16.91 -1.33 -3.30
C PHE A 355 15.85 -1.37 -4.40
N HIS A 356 15.27 -0.20 -4.68
CA HIS A 356 14.33 0.01 -5.78
C HIS A 356 14.73 1.23 -6.59
N THR A 357 14.51 1.18 -7.90
CA THR A 357 14.79 2.31 -8.81
C THR A 357 14.12 3.61 -8.35
N ASP A 358 14.89 4.70 -8.38
CA ASP A 358 14.41 6.05 -8.12
C ASP A 358 13.61 6.59 -9.32
N TYR A 359 12.41 7.10 -9.08
CA TYR A 359 11.54 7.56 -10.17
C TYR A 359 12.03 8.86 -10.84
N GLY A 360 12.90 9.63 -10.20
CA GLY A 360 13.52 10.84 -10.73
C GLY A 360 14.81 10.60 -11.54
N CYS A 361 15.42 9.40 -11.43
CA CYS A 361 16.65 9.03 -12.12
C CYS A 361 16.64 7.54 -12.48
N ASP A 362 15.89 7.23 -13.53
CA ASP A 362 15.62 5.89 -14.06
C ASP A 362 16.05 5.84 -15.55
N MET A 363 17.16 5.14 -15.84
CA MET A 363 17.68 5.01 -17.21
C MET A 363 16.71 4.27 -18.15
N GLU A 364 15.90 3.35 -17.63
CA GLU A 364 14.92 2.58 -18.38
C GLU A 364 13.74 3.43 -18.85
N LYS A 365 13.48 4.56 -18.15
CA LYS A 365 12.47 5.55 -18.53
C LYS A 365 13.04 6.79 -19.21
N GLY A 366 14.37 6.87 -19.38
CA GLY A 366 15.04 8.04 -19.95
C GLY A 366 14.92 9.29 -19.07
N SER A 367 14.81 9.13 -17.75
CA SER A 367 14.68 10.24 -16.81
C SER A 367 15.92 11.14 -16.79
N VAL A 368 15.72 12.41 -16.47
CA VAL A 368 16.81 13.37 -16.24
C VAL A 368 17.10 13.44 -14.75
N CYS A 369 18.27 12.95 -14.35
CA CYS A 369 18.76 12.91 -12.97
C CYS A 369 19.07 14.30 -12.41
N THR A 370 18.02 15.11 -12.21
CA THR A 370 18.10 16.57 -11.93
C THR A 370 18.89 16.87 -10.65
N TYR A 371 18.69 16.06 -9.61
CA TYR A 371 19.38 16.20 -8.32
C TYR A 371 20.76 15.51 -8.29
N HIS A 372 21.10 14.74 -9.33
CA HIS A 372 22.33 13.94 -9.39
C HIS A 372 23.01 14.07 -10.75
N PRO A 373 23.49 15.27 -11.15
CA PRO A 373 24.11 15.48 -12.45
C PRO A 373 25.32 14.56 -12.67
N GLY A 374 25.40 13.96 -13.87
CA GLY A 374 26.42 12.98 -14.23
C GLY A 374 26.03 11.53 -13.93
N SER A 375 24.99 11.31 -13.13
CA SER A 375 24.40 9.98 -12.93
C SER A 375 23.44 9.63 -14.07
N VAL A 376 23.31 8.34 -14.35
CA VAL A 376 22.36 7.79 -15.34
C VAL A 376 21.23 7.00 -14.69
N HIS A 377 21.46 6.46 -13.49
CA HIS A 377 20.46 5.69 -12.75
C HIS A 377 20.71 5.83 -11.25
N CYS A 378 19.65 5.95 -10.47
CA CYS A 378 19.71 5.86 -9.02
C CYS A 378 18.74 4.80 -8.51
N VAL A 379 19.10 4.21 -7.38
CA VAL A 379 18.20 3.38 -6.57
C VAL A 379 18.05 3.99 -5.18
N ARG A 380 16.94 3.72 -4.53
CA ARG A 380 16.67 4.06 -3.14
C ARG A 380 16.59 2.79 -2.31
N ALA A 381 17.16 2.83 -1.11
CA ALA A 381 16.90 1.79 -0.12
C ALA A 381 15.38 1.68 0.12
N ILE A 382 14.90 0.46 0.28
CA ILE A 382 13.46 0.19 0.41
C ILE A 382 12.97 0.52 1.81
N GLN A 383 13.79 0.18 2.79
CA GLN A 383 13.44 0.29 4.18
C GLN A 383 14.60 0.87 4.98
N ALA A 384 14.32 1.99 5.64
CA ALA A 384 15.06 2.48 6.77
C ALA A 384 14.27 3.61 7.43
N ARG A 385 14.67 4.01 8.64
CA ARG A 385 14.10 5.18 9.32
C ARG A 385 14.55 6.49 8.65
N ALA A 386 15.70 6.45 7.99
CA ALA A 386 16.27 7.46 7.11
C ALA A 386 16.44 6.90 5.70
N GLY A 387 16.45 7.73 4.66
CA GLY A 387 16.62 7.28 3.28
C GLY A 387 18.08 7.07 2.88
N GLN A 388 18.30 6.24 1.86
CA GLN A 388 19.57 6.17 1.14
C GLN A 388 19.28 6.18 -0.35
N GLN A 389 19.82 7.18 -1.07
CA GLN A 389 19.80 7.25 -2.52
C GLN A 389 21.20 6.97 -3.07
N CYS A 390 21.30 5.93 -3.89
CA CYS A 390 22.55 5.45 -4.49
C CYS A 390 22.51 5.71 -5.97
N CYS A 391 23.43 6.54 -6.47
CA CYS A 391 23.46 7.00 -7.85
C CYS A 391 24.73 6.56 -8.56
N TYR A 392 24.57 6.17 -9.83
CA TYR A 392 25.62 5.57 -10.63
C TYR A 392 25.78 6.33 -11.95
N ASP A 393 27.03 6.48 -12.37
CA ASP A 393 27.36 7.07 -13.67
C ASP A 393 27.22 6.06 -14.81
N SER A 394 27.49 6.53 -16.04
CA SER A 394 27.43 5.70 -17.25
C SER A 394 28.42 4.52 -17.29
N THR A 395 29.45 4.51 -16.43
CA THR A 395 30.38 3.39 -16.29
C THR A 395 29.87 2.34 -15.31
N GLY A 396 28.80 2.65 -14.58
CA GLY A 396 28.23 1.82 -13.53
C GLY A 396 28.92 1.99 -12.18
N ALA A 397 29.81 2.98 -12.02
CA ALA A 397 30.46 3.31 -10.76
C ALA A 397 29.55 4.19 -9.90
N GLN A 398 29.59 3.96 -8.58
CA GLN A 398 28.89 4.82 -7.64
C GLN A 398 29.47 6.24 -7.67
N VAL A 399 28.61 7.24 -7.79
CA VAL A 399 29.00 8.66 -7.71
C VAL A 399 29.03 9.06 -6.23
N LEU A 400 30.14 9.63 -5.75
CA LEU A 400 30.34 10.03 -4.36
C LEU A 400 30.28 11.55 -4.19
N THR A 401 29.74 12.02 -3.06
CA THR A 401 29.60 13.46 -2.77
C THR A 401 30.93 14.18 -2.56
N GLY A 402 32.00 13.44 -2.25
CA GLY A 402 33.36 13.98 -2.18
C GLY A 402 33.95 14.31 -3.55
N ASP A 403 33.50 13.63 -4.61
CA ASP A 403 34.08 13.71 -5.94
C ASP A 403 33.19 14.50 -6.93
N SER A 404 31.87 14.53 -6.69
CA SER A 404 30.90 15.13 -7.60
C SER A 404 29.69 15.70 -6.87
N ILE A 405 29.14 16.79 -7.43
CA ILE A 405 27.86 17.36 -7.01
C ILE A 405 26.65 16.47 -7.34
N GLY A 406 26.85 15.41 -8.13
CA GLY A 406 25.84 14.39 -8.40
C GLY A 406 25.93 13.16 -7.50
N GLY A 407 26.66 13.24 -6.39
CA GLY A 407 26.92 12.12 -5.49
C GLY A 407 25.67 11.46 -4.91
N SER A 408 25.83 10.20 -4.51
CA SER A 408 24.86 9.41 -3.75
C SER A 408 24.68 10.00 -2.36
N THR A 409 23.45 10.21 -1.91
CA THR A 409 23.16 10.90 -0.65
C THR A 409 22.34 10.01 0.28
N PRO A 410 22.67 9.95 1.58
CA PRO A 410 21.69 9.56 2.58
C PRO A 410 20.62 10.67 2.66
N ASP A 411 19.43 10.38 3.15
CA ASP A 411 18.33 11.33 3.34
C ASP A 411 17.86 11.26 4.78
N ARG A 412 17.68 12.38 5.47
CA ARG A 412 17.20 12.38 6.87
C ARG A 412 15.79 11.78 6.95
N ALA A 413 14.95 12.14 6.00
CA ALA A 413 13.60 11.61 5.88
C ALA A 413 13.54 10.69 4.66
N HIS A 414 13.21 9.43 4.90
CA HIS A 414 13.01 8.45 3.83
C HIS A 414 11.88 8.91 2.89
N ASP A 415 12.07 8.85 1.56
CA ASP A 415 11.05 9.27 0.58
C ASP A 415 9.72 8.52 0.76
N TRP A 416 9.77 7.23 1.09
CA TRP A 416 8.55 6.45 1.38
C TRP A 416 8.01 6.65 2.79
N GLY A 417 8.64 7.51 3.59
CA GLY A 417 8.39 7.64 5.02
C GLY A 417 8.89 6.42 5.79
N SER A 418 8.54 6.33 7.07
CA SER A 418 8.67 5.11 7.85
C SER A 418 7.60 5.03 8.92
N PRO A 419 7.04 3.85 9.23
CA PRO A 419 6.11 3.72 10.36
C PRO A 419 6.77 4.18 11.68
N PRO A 420 6.04 4.91 12.55
CA PRO A 420 4.72 5.51 12.31
C PRO A 420 4.78 6.71 11.36
N TYR A 421 4.10 6.63 10.20
CA TYR A 421 4.19 7.62 9.11
C TYR A 421 3.74 9.03 9.50
N ARG A 422 2.75 9.15 10.40
CA ARG A 422 2.11 10.42 10.77
C ARG A 422 2.99 11.33 11.63
N ASP A 423 4.15 10.83 12.04
CA ASP A 423 5.04 11.51 12.94
C ASP A 423 6.25 12.01 12.14
N PRO A 424 6.32 13.33 11.85
CA PRO A 424 7.56 13.99 11.48
C PRO A 424 8.82 13.43 12.17
N PRO A 425 9.92 13.20 11.45
CA PRO A 425 10.17 13.50 10.04
C PRO A 425 9.88 12.31 9.09
N ARG A 426 8.79 11.56 9.31
CA ARG A 426 8.54 10.27 8.62
C ARG A 426 7.33 10.27 7.70
N ILE A 427 6.80 11.43 7.36
CA ILE A 427 5.63 11.57 6.50
C ILE A 427 6.06 11.24 5.05
N PRO A 428 5.47 10.22 4.40
CA PRO A 428 5.85 9.83 3.05
C PRO A 428 5.83 11.03 2.10
N SER A 429 6.83 11.16 1.24
CA SER A 429 7.06 12.32 0.37
C SER A 429 7.36 13.63 1.12
N LEU A 430 6.47 14.09 2.00
CA LEU A 430 6.45 15.46 2.49
C LEU A 430 7.62 15.78 3.43
N SER A 431 7.98 14.87 4.34
CA SER A 431 9.16 15.06 5.18
C SER A 431 10.44 15.03 4.34
N HIS A 432 10.56 14.10 3.40
CA HIS A 432 11.69 14.02 2.47
C HIS A 432 11.86 15.32 1.65
N TRP A 433 10.75 15.86 1.14
CA TRP A 433 10.75 17.15 0.45
C TRP A 433 11.27 18.28 1.35
N MET A 434 10.83 18.35 2.60
CA MET A 434 11.20 19.41 3.53
C MET A 434 12.67 19.31 3.98
N TYR A 435 13.14 18.12 4.38
CA TYR A 435 14.46 17.96 4.99
C TYR A 435 15.60 17.74 3.99
N ASP A 436 15.32 17.16 2.82
CA ASP A 436 16.37 16.68 1.92
C ASP A 436 16.28 17.30 0.52
N VAL A 437 15.08 17.49 -0.04
CA VAL A 437 14.93 18.07 -1.39
C VAL A 437 15.00 19.60 -1.38
N LEU A 438 14.25 20.26 -0.50
CA LEU A 438 14.19 21.72 -0.42
C LEU A 438 15.53 22.32 0.06
N THR A 439 16.22 21.62 0.96
CA THR A 439 17.57 21.98 1.42
C THR A 439 18.61 21.81 0.30
N PHE A 440 18.44 20.82 -0.57
CA PHE A 440 19.22 20.72 -1.81
C PHE A 440 18.92 21.88 -2.77
N TYR A 441 17.67 22.34 -2.87
CA TYR A 441 17.37 23.55 -3.64
C TYR A 441 18.15 24.76 -3.14
N TYR A 442 18.19 24.99 -1.83
CA TYR A 442 18.93 26.10 -1.22
C TYR A 442 20.43 26.04 -1.51
N CYS A 443 21.05 24.89 -1.29
CA CYS A 443 22.49 24.77 -1.34
C CYS A 443 23.05 24.47 -2.74
N CYS A 444 22.29 23.83 -3.63
CA CYS A 444 22.80 23.27 -4.88
C CYS A 444 22.14 23.78 -6.16
N LEU A 445 20.84 24.03 -6.14
CA LEU A 445 20.10 24.33 -7.38
C LEU A 445 19.87 25.83 -7.57
N TRP A 446 19.59 26.55 -6.49
CA TRP A 446 19.41 28.00 -6.50
C TRP A 446 20.68 28.74 -6.05
N SER A 447 21.65 28.06 -5.45
CA SER A 447 23.01 28.55 -5.17
C SER A 447 24.07 27.51 -5.56
N ASP A 448 25.34 27.90 -5.55
CA ASP A 448 26.49 27.05 -5.90
C ASP A 448 27.25 26.49 -4.67
N HIS A 449 26.59 26.41 -3.51
CA HIS A 449 27.21 26.06 -2.22
C HIS A 449 26.97 24.59 -1.80
N CYS A 450 26.86 23.68 -2.77
CA CYS A 450 26.56 22.25 -2.55
C CYS A 450 27.40 21.57 -1.49
N ARG A 451 28.66 22.01 -1.32
CA ARG A 451 29.56 21.44 -0.33
C ARG A 451 28.98 21.48 1.09
N ILE A 452 28.18 22.49 1.42
CA ILE A 452 27.51 22.60 2.74
C ILE A 452 26.46 21.50 2.89
N TYR A 453 25.70 21.20 1.83
CA TYR A 453 24.75 20.09 1.85
C TYR A 453 25.45 18.75 2.07
N PHE A 454 26.53 18.51 1.34
CA PHE A 454 27.26 17.24 1.43
C PHE A 454 28.03 17.03 2.74
N THR A 455 28.30 18.08 3.53
CA THR A 455 28.84 17.86 4.89
C THR A 455 27.83 17.16 5.81
N HIS A 456 26.53 17.32 5.55
CA HIS A 456 25.45 16.69 6.31
C HIS A 456 24.81 15.50 5.60
N ARG A 457 25.07 15.35 4.30
CA ARG A 457 24.64 14.23 3.46
C ARG A 457 25.83 13.54 2.78
N PRO A 458 26.85 13.08 3.54
CA PRO A 458 28.00 12.40 2.95
C PRO A 458 27.58 11.04 2.40
N SER A 459 28.09 10.63 1.24
CA SER A 459 27.86 9.28 0.72
C SER A 459 28.31 8.22 1.72
N SER A 460 27.48 7.20 1.94
CA SER A 460 27.85 6.01 2.72
C SER A 460 28.98 5.20 2.05
N GLY A 461 29.10 5.31 0.73
CA GLY A 461 30.01 4.49 -0.07
C GLY A 461 29.48 3.05 -0.14
N CYS A 462 30.38 2.07 -0.24
CA CYS A 462 30.01 0.66 -0.37
C CYS A 462 30.85 -0.30 0.50
N ARG A 463 31.55 0.22 1.51
CA ARG A 463 32.55 -0.59 2.26
C ARG A 463 31.92 -1.72 3.06
N GLN A 464 30.71 -1.53 3.55
CA GLN A 464 29.95 -2.53 4.31
C GLN A 464 28.89 -3.22 3.46
N TYR A 465 28.76 -2.86 2.18
CA TYR A 465 27.82 -3.51 1.28
C TYR A 465 28.24 -4.95 1.01
N THR A 466 27.38 -5.88 1.40
CA THR A 466 27.47 -7.30 1.05
C THR A 466 26.35 -7.64 0.06
N PRO A 467 26.64 -8.16 -1.15
CA PRO A 467 25.60 -8.61 -2.07
C PRO A 467 24.73 -9.71 -1.44
N PRO A 468 23.41 -9.75 -1.73
CA PRO A 468 22.57 -10.85 -1.27
C PRO A 468 22.95 -12.14 -1.99
N ARG A 469 22.73 -13.31 -1.35
CA ARG A 469 22.84 -14.60 -2.04
C ARG A 469 21.52 -14.96 -2.70
N ALA A 470 21.61 -15.51 -3.90
CA ALA A 470 20.45 -15.89 -4.70
C ALA A 470 20.27 -17.41 -4.69
N GLY A 471 19.05 -17.84 -4.41
CA GLY A 471 18.58 -19.21 -4.67
C GLY A 471 17.43 -19.14 -5.68
N ALA A 472 17.33 -20.11 -6.58
CA ALA A 472 16.41 -20.04 -7.71
C ALA A 472 15.66 -21.34 -7.98
N VAL A 473 14.45 -21.21 -8.53
CA VAL A 473 13.64 -22.30 -9.07
C VAL A 473 13.22 -21.93 -10.49
N LEU A 474 13.55 -22.79 -11.46
CA LEU A 474 13.41 -22.51 -12.89
C LEU A 474 12.73 -23.69 -13.60
N GLY A 475 11.77 -23.43 -14.48
CA GLY A 475 11.22 -24.47 -15.37
C GLY A 475 10.51 -25.62 -14.65
N ASP A 476 10.96 -26.85 -14.89
CA ASP A 476 10.28 -28.12 -14.55
C ASP A 476 10.93 -28.97 -13.42
N PRO A 477 10.72 -28.56 -12.17
CA PRO A 477 11.49 -27.49 -11.56
C PRO A 477 12.96 -27.89 -11.35
N HIS A 478 13.86 -27.09 -11.93
CA HIS A 478 15.29 -27.07 -11.63
C HIS A 478 15.56 -26.10 -10.48
N PHE A 479 16.34 -26.56 -9.51
CA PHE A 479 16.70 -25.78 -8.32
C PHE A 479 18.17 -25.39 -8.40
N ILE A 480 18.48 -24.20 -7.89
CA ILE A 480 19.83 -23.71 -7.63
C ILE A 480 19.83 -23.21 -6.18
N THR A 481 20.56 -23.88 -5.30
CA THR A 481 20.68 -23.51 -3.89
C THR A 481 21.48 -22.22 -3.70
N PHE A 482 21.47 -21.66 -2.49
CA PHE A 482 22.23 -20.45 -2.17
C PHE A 482 23.75 -20.62 -2.32
N ASP A 483 24.25 -21.85 -2.24
CA ASP A 483 25.67 -22.19 -2.37
C ASP A 483 26.02 -22.83 -3.73
N GLY A 484 25.05 -22.85 -4.65
CA GLY A 484 25.27 -23.11 -6.08
C GLY A 484 25.06 -24.55 -6.53
N VAL A 485 24.51 -25.42 -5.68
CA VAL A 485 24.13 -26.79 -6.07
C VAL A 485 22.94 -26.73 -7.01
N SER A 486 23.09 -27.35 -8.19
CA SER A 486 22.01 -27.48 -9.17
C SER A 486 21.47 -28.90 -9.21
N TYR A 487 20.15 -29.05 -9.08
CA TYR A 487 19.50 -30.36 -9.12
C TYR A 487 18.06 -30.24 -9.64
N THR A 488 17.43 -31.37 -9.94
CA THR A 488 16.07 -31.44 -10.47
C THR A 488 15.19 -32.26 -9.53
N PHE A 489 14.07 -31.69 -9.07
CA PHE A 489 13.15 -32.37 -8.16
C PHE A 489 11.72 -32.28 -8.69
N ASN A 490 11.21 -33.40 -9.24
CA ASN A 490 9.86 -33.49 -9.81
C ASN A 490 8.81 -33.95 -8.77
N GLY A 491 8.90 -33.45 -7.54
CA GLY A 491 7.87 -33.65 -6.52
C GLY A 491 6.57 -32.95 -6.89
N LYS A 492 5.43 -33.55 -6.52
CA LYS A 492 4.10 -32.93 -6.59
C LYS A 492 3.64 -32.68 -5.16
N GLY A 493 3.44 -31.44 -4.79
CA GLY A 493 3.04 -31.07 -3.44
C GLY A 493 3.38 -29.62 -3.13
N GLU A 494 3.48 -29.33 -1.84
CA GLU A 494 3.92 -28.04 -1.34
C GLU A 494 5.17 -28.25 -0.50
N TYR A 495 6.17 -27.41 -0.74
CA TYR A 495 7.50 -27.57 -0.15
C TYR A 495 8.02 -26.25 0.39
N TYR A 496 8.75 -26.31 1.50
CA TYR A 496 9.57 -25.19 1.93
C TYR A 496 10.72 -25.00 0.95
N LEU A 497 10.68 -23.89 0.21
CA LEU A 497 11.81 -23.43 -0.60
C LEU A 497 12.87 -22.83 0.32
N VAL A 498 12.43 -22.02 1.28
CA VAL A 498 13.25 -21.46 2.36
C VAL A 498 12.44 -21.47 3.65
N LEU A 499 13.04 -21.96 4.71
CA LEU A 499 12.55 -21.85 6.08
C LEU A 499 13.68 -21.31 6.96
N SER A 500 13.42 -20.22 7.68
CA SER A 500 14.32 -19.67 8.69
C SER A 500 13.51 -19.30 9.93
N PRO A 501 13.32 -20.23 10.88
CA PRO A 501 12.53 -19.98 12.09
C PRO A 501 13.11 -18.84 12.94
N ASP A 502 14.44 -18.77 13.05
CA ASP A 502 15.16 -17.73 13.82
C ASP A 502 14.94 -16.32 13.27
N ARG A 503 14.77 -16.19 11.95
CA ARG A 503 14.45 -14.92 11.29
C ARG A 503 12.96 -14.72 11.06
N GLY A 504 12.16 -15.76 11.31
CA GLY A 504 10.71 -15.78 11.09
C GLY A 504 10.33 -15.77 9.61
N LEU A 505 11.21 -16.21 8.70
CA LEU A 505 10.96 -16.25 7.26
C LEU A 505 10.47 -17.64 6.83
N SER A 506 9.42 -17.67 6.03
CA SER A 506 8.97 -18.87 5.32
C SER A 506 8.64 -18.53 3.87
N VAL A 507 9.21 -19.26 2.93
CA VAL A 507 8.89 -19.22 1.50
C VAL A 507 8.53 -20.65 1.07
N GLN A 508 7.29 -20.84 0.65
CA GLN A 508 6.72 -22.12 0.23
C GLN A 508 6.43 -22.09 -1.26
N GLY A 509 6.66 -23.20 -1.95
CA GLY A 509 6.34 -23.38 -3.37
C GLY A 509 5.40 -24.55 -3.58
N ARG A 510 4.35 -24.35 -4.37
CA ARG A 510 3.45 -25.41 -4.85
C ARG A 510 3.91 -25.90 -6.21
N THR A 511 4.07 -27.21 -6.35
CA THR A 511 4.38 -27.85 -7.63
C THR A 511 3.24 -28.76 -8.08
N GLU A 512 2.84 -28.60 -9.33
CA GLU A 512 1.73 -29.34 -9.94
C GLU A 512 2.17 -30.05 -11.21
N GLN A 513 1.49 -31.13 -11.58
CA GLN A 513 1.75 -31.83 -12.83
C GLN A 513 1.43 -30.94 -14.03
N VAL A 514 2.33 -30.94 -15.01
CA VAL A 514 2.13 -30.19 -16.25
C VAL A 514 0.99 -30.83 -17.05
N LYS A 515 -0.02 -30.03 -17.40
CA LYS A 515 -1.10 -30.43 -18.31
C LYS A 515 -0.69 -30.08 -19.73
N LEU A 516 -0.57 -31.09 -20.59
CA LEU A 516 -0.24 -30.93 -22.01
C LEU A 516 -1.46 -30.36 -22.77
N GLU A 517 -1.24 -29.79 -23.95
CA GLU A 517 -2.30 -29.18 -24.79
C GLU A 517 -3.45 -30.16 -25.11
N ASN A 518 -3.13 -31.45 -25.22
CA ASN A 518 -4.10 -32.52 -25.44
C ASN A 518 -4.89 -32.91 -24.17
N GLY A 519 -4.70 -32.20 -23.05
CA GLY A 519 -5.34 -32.42 -21.77
C GLY A 519 -4.74 -33.54 -20.92
N THR A 520 -3.73 -34.28 -21.42
CA THR A 520 -3.05 -35.34 -20.66
C THR A 520 -2.05 -34.75 -19.67
N LEU A 521 -1.84 -35.46 -18.56
CA LEU A 521 -0.86 -35.06 -17.54
C LEU A 521 0.52 -35.62 -17.89
N SER A 522 1.52 -34.76 -17.93
CA SER A 522 2.92 -35.14 -18.02
C SER A 522 3.40 -35.74 -16.69
N LYS A 523 4.50 -36.51 -16.76
CA LYS A 523 5.22 -36.98 -15.57
C LYS A 523 6.11 -35.89 -14.94
N ALA A 524 6.20 -34.72 -15.56
CA ALA A 524 6.91 -33.56 -15.03
C ALA A 524 6.00 -32.66 -14.18
N THR A 525 6.58 -31.98 -13.22
CA THR A 525 5.90 -30.93 -12.44
C THR A 525 6.41 -29.54 -12.82
N ARG A 526 5.63 -28.51 -12.47
CA ARG A 526 6.00 -27.09 -12.60
C ARG A 526 5.64 -26.35 -11.31
N LEU A 527 6.35 -25.26 -11.03
CA LEU A 527 5.96 -24.31 -9.99
C LEU A 527 4.66 -23.61 -10.41
N SER A 528 3.61 -23.71 -9.59
CA SER A 528 2.28 -23.13 -9.86
C SER A 528 1.92 -21.97 -8.92
N ALA A 529 2.49 -21.95 -7.70
CA ALA A 529 2.30 -20.89 -6.74
C ALA A 529 3.49 -20.78 -5.77
N VAL A 530 3.68 -19.60 -5.21
CA VAL A 530 4.67 -19.31 -4.16
C VAL A 530 4.01 -18.46 -3.09
N ALA A 531 4.09 -18.87 -1.83
CA ALA A 531 3.64 -18.05 -0.71
C ALA A 531 4.78 -17.74 0.23
N MET A 532 4.78 -16.54 0.79
CA MET A 532 5.87 -16.01 1.58
C MET A 532 5.36 -15.14 2.73
N LYS A 533 6.06 -15.22 3.86
CA LYS A 533 5.79 -14.45 5.07
C LYS A 533 7.07 -14.23 5.84
N GLU A 534 7.20 -13.06 6.46
CA GLU A 534 8.24 -12.77 7.43
C GLU A 534 7.63 -12.24 8.74
N ARG A 535 7.90 -12.91 9.87
CA ARG A 535 7.47 -12.51 11.21
C ARG A 535 5.96 -12.24 11.25
N SER A 536 5.56 -11.01 11.52
CA SER A 536 4.18 -10.55 11.60
C SER A 536 3.68 -9.91 10.30
N SER A 537 4.44 -9.97 9.20
CA SER A 537 4.02 -9.39 7.93
C SER A 537 2.70 -10.00 7.44
N ASP A 538 2.06 -9.28 6.52
CA ASP A 538 1.05 -9.89 5.66
C ASP A 538 1.64 -11.11 4.93
N VAL A 539 0.79 -12.13 4.71
CA VAL A 539 1.12 -13.30 3.88
C VAL A 539 0.88 -12.94 2.43
N ILE A 540 1.92 -13.10 1.61
CA ILE A 540 1.83 -12.85 0.17
C ILE A 540 1.87 -14.18 -0.56
N GLU A 541 0.86 -14.42 -1.41
CA GLU A 541 0.86 -15.52 -2.37
C GLU A 541 0.93 -14.96 -3.79
N VAL A 542 1.74 -15.59 -4.63
CA VAL A 542 1.82 -15.31 -6.07
C VAL A 542 1.60 -16.62 -6.80
N ARG A 543 0.59 -16.67 -7.67
CA ARG A 543 0.21 -17.89 -8.40
C ARG A 543 -0.03 -17.66 -9.88
N GLN A 544 0.07 -18.71 -10.66
CA GLN A 544 -0.30 -18.68 -12.08
C GLN A 544 -1.83 -18.57 -12.20
N ALA A 545 -2.33 -17.60 -12.96
CA ALA A 545 -3.76 -17.50 -13.25
C ALA A 545 -4.22 -18.61 -14.22
N GLU A 546 -5.36 -19.25 -13.96
CA GLU A 546 -5.84 -20.43 -14.72
C GLU A 546 -6.10 -20.18 -16.22
N GLN A 547 -6.29 -18.93 -16.65
CA GLN A 547 -6.68 -18.59 -18.03
C GLN A 547 -5.81 -17.54 -18.71
N GLN A 548 -4.68 -17.16 -18.12
CA GLN A 548 -3.82 -16.08 -18.62
C GLN A 548 -2.35 -16.41 -18.34
N ASP A 549 -1.44 -16.08 -19.28
CA ASP A 549 0.01 -16.02 -19.03
C ASP A 549 0.33 -14.82 -18.11
N GLN A 550 -0.31 -14.78 -16.94
CA GLN A 550 -0.26 -13.71 -15.93
C GLN A 550 -0.20 -14.31 -14.53
N LEU A 551 0.40 -13.54 -13.62
CA LEU A 551 0.45 -13.85 -12.21
C LEU A 551 -0.70 -13.15 -11.48
N GLU A 552 -1.33 -13.87 -10.56
CA GLU A 552 -2.24 -13.32 -9.56
C GLU A 552 -1.50 -13.20 -8.24
N VAL A 553 -1.70 -12.08 -7.53
CA VAL A 553 -1.08 -11.82 -6.23
C VAL A 553 -2.17 -11.68 -5.19
N LEU A 554 -2.00 -12.35 -4.06
CA LEU A 554 -2.92 -12.33 -2.95
C LEU A 554 -2.21 -11.85 -1.68
N ARG A 555 -2.89 -10.99 -0.92
CA ARG A 555 -2.52 -10.57 0.44
C ARG A 555 -3.50 -11.20 1.41
N ASN A 556 -3.03 -12.05 2.32
CA ASN A 556 -3.88 -12.76 3.27
C ASN A 556 -5.10 -13.41 2.57
N GLN A 557 -4.84 -14.09 1.44
CA GLN A 557 -5.83 -14.73 0.57
C GLN A 557 -6.83 -13.79 -0.15
N GLN A 558 -6.65 -12.47 -0.07
CA GLN A 558 -7.40 -11.49 -0.87
C GLN A 558 -6.61 -11.09 -2.10
N VAL A 559 -7.21 -11.23 -3.29
CA VAL A 559 -6.60 -10.83 -4.56
C VAL A 559 -6.33 -9.32 -4.59
N LEU A 560 -5.10 -8.96 -4.93
CA LEU A 560 -4.66 -7.58 -5.15
C LEU A 560 -4.69 -7.23 -6.64
N SER A 561 -5.21 -6.06 -6.96
CA SER A 561 -5.14 -5.51 -8.32
C SER A 561 -3.94 -4.57 -8.47
N PHE A 562 -3.20 -4.68 -9.56
CA PHE A 562 -2.12 -3.74 -9.95
C PHE A 562 -2.53 -2.81 -11.11
N THR A 563 -3.84 -2.63 -11.33
CA THR A 563 -4.35 -1.80 -12.43
C THR A 563 -4.20 -0.31 -12.16
N GLU A 564 -4.34 0.13 -10.91
CA GLU A 564 -4.20 1.55 -10.53
C GLU A 564 -2.81 1.86 -9.97
N GLN A 565 -2.22 0.94 -9.21
CA GLN A 565 -0.89 1.09 -8.60
C GLN A 565 0.00 -0.09 -8.93
N ARG A 566 1.26 0.21 -9.26
CA ARG A 566 2.31 -0.80 -9.51
C ARG A 566 3.13 -1.12 -8.27
N TRP A 567 3.07 -0.25 -7.26
CA TRP A 567 3.79 -0.37 -5.99
C TRP A 567 2.76 -0.35 -4.85
N MET A 568 2.91 -1.26 -3.88
CA MET A 568 2.08 -1.29 -2.68
C MET A 568 2.94 -1.44 -1.42
N ASP A 569 2.54 -0.69 -0.40
CA ASP A 569 3.09 -0.74 0.95
C ASP A 569 2.08 -1.47 1.85
N LEU A 570 2.46 -2.65 2.33
CA LEU A 570 1.64 -3.54 3.13
C LEU A 570 2.25 -3.72 4.52
N HIS A 571 1.60 -4.47 5.40
CA HIS A 571 2.14 -4.66 6.74
C HIS A 571 3.42 -5.51 6.68
N GLY A 572 4.58 -4.90 6.93
CA GLY A 572 5.89 -5.58 6.99
C GLY A 572 6.42 -6.10 5.65
N VAL A 573 5.80 -5.72 4.53
CA VAL A 573 6.19 -6.19 3.19
C VAL A 573 5.79 -5.17 2.13
N PHE A 574 6.60 -5.03 1.09
CA PHE A 574 6.34 -4.19 -0.07
C PHE A 574 6.17 -5.06 -1.32
N LEU A 575 5.30 -4.62 -2.22
CA LEU A 575 5.06 -5.28 -3.49
C LEU A 575 5.34 -4.33 -4.65
N TYR A 576 6.01 -4.85 -5.67
CA TYR A 576 6.17 -4.18 -6.95
C TYR A 576 5.82 -5.11 -8.09
N SER A 577 4.88 -4.68 -8.95
CA SER A 577 4.51 -5.40 -10.16
C SER A 577 4.40 -4.44 -11.35
N PRO A 578 5.49 -4.24 -12.13
CA PRO A 578 5.47 -3.36 -13.29
C PRO A 578 4.62 -3.93 -14.43
N THR A 579 4.57 -5.26 -14.55
CA THR A 579 3.78 -6.00 -15.53
C THR A 579 3.10 -7.17 -14.85
N PRO A 580 1.97 -7.68 -15.39
CA PRO A 580 1.26 -8.83 -14.81
C PRO A 580 2.11 -10.11 -14.68
N GLN A 581 3.24 -10.21 -15.38
CA GLN A 581 4.16 -11.35 -15.33
C GLN A 581 5.31 -11.17 -14.34
N ASN A 582 5.53 -9.96 -13.82
CA ASN A 582 6.68 -9.66 -12.98
C ASN A 582 6.18 -9.18 -11.62
N VAL A 583 6.44 -9.96 -10.59
CA VAL A 583 6.14 -9.60 -9.20
C VAL A 583 7.43 -9.65 -8.39
N THR A 584 7.71 -8.60 -7.65
CA THR A 584 8.80 -8.55 -6.68
C THR A 584 8.20 -8.25 -5.31
N VAL A 585 8.54 -9.09 -4.34
CA VAL A 585 8.12 -8.99 -2.94
C VAL A 585 9.35 -8.66 -2.11
N MET A 586 9.27 -7.62 -1.27
CA MET A 586 10.41 -7.08 -0.54
C MET A 586 10.06 -6.99 0.95
N PHE A 587 10.79 -7.71 1.79
CA PHE A 587 10.58 -7.72 3.23
C PHE A 587 11.48 -6.73 3.95
N SER A 588 11.06 -6.36 5.15
CA SER A 588 11.76 -5.41 6.01
C SER A 588 13.19 -5.79 6.39
N SER A 589 13.50 -7.08 6.39
CA SER A 589 14.85 -7.61 6.60
C SER A 589 15.80 -7.38 5.42
N GLY A 590 15.30 -6.97 4.26
CA GLY A 590 16.04 -6.91 3.00
C GLY A 590 15.94 -8.20 2.16
N VAL A 591 15.11 -9.17 2.58
CA VAL A 591 14.80 -10.34 1.75
C VAL A 591 13.97 -9.92 0.54
N GLY A 592 14.45 -10.30 -0.65
CA GLY A 592 13.73 -10.11 -1.92
C GLY A 592 13.25 -11.43 -2.48
N VAL A 593 12.03 -11.45 -3.02
CA VAL A 593 11.49 -12.60 -3.76
C VAL A 593 10.98 -12.12 -5.10
N GLU A 594 11.60 -12.59 -6.18
CA GLU A 594 11.21 -12.30 -7.54
C GLU A 594 10.46 -13.47 -8.15
N VAL A 595 9.23 -13.23 -8.57
CA VAL A 595 8.40 -14.18 -9.29
C VAL A 595 8.18 -13.69 -10.71
N ARG A 596 8.55 -14.52 -11.68
CA ARG A 596 8.49 -14.20 -13.11
C ARG A 596 7.67 -15.26 -13.83
N GLY A 597 6.51 -14.86 -14.35
CA GLY A 597 5.70 -15.67 -15.24
C GLY A 597 6.30 -15.70 -16.64
N ARG A 598 6.23 -16.84 -17.30
CA ARG A 598 6.67 -17.06 -18.68
C ARG A 598 5.53 -17.65 -19.51
N GLU A 599 5.64 -17.52 -20.83
CA GLU A 599 4.70 -18.14 -21.77
C GLU A 599 4.57 -19.65 -21.52
N GLY A 600 3.36 -20.18 -21.68
CA GLY A 600 3.07 -21.59 -21.37
C GLY A 600 2.75 -21.85 -19.90
N GLY A 601 2.46 -20.80 -19.12
CA GLY A 601 2.08 -20.89 -17.72
C GLY A 601 3.15 -21.49 -16.82
N THR A 602 4.42 -21.16 -17.07
CA THR A 602 5.54 -21.55 -16.19
C THR A 602 5.99 -20.37 -15.35
N MET A 603 6.43 -20.64 -14.12
CA MET A 603 6.91 -19.63 -13.18
C MET A 603 8.37 -19.88 -12.85
N ALA A 604 9.14 -18.80 -12.78
CA ALA A 604 10.48 -18.79 -12.21
C ALA A 604 10.47 -18.00 -10.91
N LEU A 605 11.24 -18.48 -9.94
CA LEU A 605 11.44 -17.85 -8.65
C LEU A 605 12.92 -17.53 -8.44
N THR A 606 13.21 -16.38 -7.87
CA THR A 606 14.52 -16.07 -7.29
C THR A 606 14.32 -15.48 -5.90
N VAL A 607 14.97 -16.07 -4.89
CA VAL A 607 15.00 -15.57 -3.51
C VAL A 607 16.37 -14.95 -3.26
N LEU A 608 16.39 -13.72 -2.78
CA LEU A 608 17.57 -12.94 -2.45
C LEU A 608 17.65 -12.80 -0.92
N LEU A 609 18.69 -13.38 -0.31
CA LEU A 609 18.88 -13.34 1.14
C LEU A 609 20.10 -12.46 1.52
N PRO A 610 19.92 -11.49 2.43
CA PRO A 610 21.04 -10.79 3.06
C PRO A 610 21.94 -11.74 3.87
N SER A 611 23.18 -11.32 4.15
CA SER A 611 24.17 -12.10 4.91
C SER A 611 23.70 -12.51 6.32
N ASP A 612 22.71 -11.82 6.87
CA ASP A 612 22.16 -12.11 8.21
C ASP A 612 21.40 -13.44 8.29
N TYR A 613 21.15 -14.10 7.15
CA TYR A 613 20.55 -15.44 7.07
C TYR A 613 21.60 -16.56 7.05
N THR A 614 22.90 -16.23 7.14
CA THR A 614 23.98 -17.23 7.03
C THR A 614 23.84 -18.30 8.10
N ASN A 615 23.86 -19.57 7.70
CA ASN A 615 23.63 -20.77 8.52
C ASN A 615 22.21 -20.90 9.11
N LEU A 616 21.25 -20.04 8.74
CA LEU A 616 19.91 -19.99 9.34
C LEU A 616 18.79 -20.43 8.38
N THR A 617 19.13 -21.00 7.22
CA THR A 617 18.15 -21.44 6.22
C THR A 617 18.09 -22.96 6.15
N GLN A 618 16.91 -23.47 5.81
CA GLN A 618 16.61 -24.86 5.52
C GLN A 618 15.61 -24.93 4.37
N GLY A 619 15.46 -26.08 3.71
CA GLY A 619 14.51 -26.31 2.63
C GLY A 619 15.19 -26.61 1.29
N LEU A 620 14.42 -26.54 0.20
CA LEU A 620 14.89 -26.91 -1.13
C LEU A 620 16.00 -25.99 -1.68
N LEU A 621 16.18 -24.78 -1.15
CA LEU A 621 17.29 -23.90 -1.53
C LEU A 621 18.54 -24.02 -0.65
N GLY A 622 18.58 -25.03 0.23
CA GLY A 622 19.77 -25.40 1.00
C GLY A 622 20.05 -24.52 2.22
N GLN A 623 21.15 -24.82 2.91
CA GLN A 623 21.63 -24.05 4.05
C GLN A 623 22.63 -23.02 3.55
N MET A 624 22.36 -21.73 3.73
CA MET A 624 23.22 -20.67 3.22
C MET A 624 24.49 -20.54 4.06
N ASN A 625 25.53 -21.34 3.79
CA ASN A 625 26.75 -21.40 4.60
C ASN A 625 28.06 -21.37 3.78
N SER A 626 27.96 -21.33 2.44
CA SER A 626 29.05 -21.42 1.45
C SER A 626 29.66 -22.81 1.28
N ASP A 627 28.98 -23.86 1.72
CA ASP A 627 29.38 -25.26 1.57
C ASP A 627 28.34 -26.02 0.73
N PRO A 628 28.59 -26.23 -0.58
CA PRO A 628 27.64 -26.95 -1.42
C PRO A 628 27.48 -28.44 -1.04
N LEU A 629 28.32 -28.98 -0.15
CA LEU A 629 28.27 -30.41 0.20
C LEU A 629 27.15 -30.74 1.18
N ASP A 630 26.62 -29.78 1.94
CA ASP A 630 25.55 -30.02 2.92
C ASP A 630 24.18 -29.45 2.53
N ASP A 631 24.09 -28.87 1.34
CA ASP A 631 22.86 -28.28 0.79
C ASP A 631 21.70 -29.28 0.62
N LEU A 632 22.02 -30.55 0.37
CA LEU A 632 21.05 -31.64 0.19
C LEU A 632 21.00 -32.57 1.41
N LEU A 633 20.94 -31.97 2.59
CA LEU A 633 20.78 -32.70 3.86
C LEU A 633 19.33 -33.15 4.04
N THR A 634 19.13 -34.45 4.15
CA THR A 634 17.81 -35.03 4.41
C THR A 634 17.38 -34.79 5.87
N SER A 635 16.08 -34.90 6.16
CA SER A 635 15.54 -34.81 7.52
C SER A 635 16.07 -35.88 8.49
N LEU A 636 16.68 -36.96 7.96
CA LEU A 636 17.32 -38.03 8.72
C LEU A 636 18.81 -37.75 9.00
N GLY A 637 19.36 -36.64 8.49
CA GLY A 637 20.76 -36.27 8.66
C GLY A 637 21.72 -36.89 7.65
N ASP A 638 21.21 -37.64 6.67
CA ASP A 638 22.01 -38.16 5.57
C ASP A 638 22.21 -37.08 4.50
N VAL A 639 23.43 -36.96 3.99
CA VAL A 639 23.81 -36.01 2.94
C VAL A 639 23.70 -36.68 1.57
N VAL A 640 22.95 -36.08 0.65
CA VAL A 640 22.94 -36.47 -0.76
C VAL A 640 24.06 -35.72 -1.47
N PHE A 641 25.12 -36.42 -1.88
CA PHE A 641 26.25 -35.77 -2.53
C PHE A 641 25.84 -35.18 -3.90
N PRO A 642 26.24 -33.92 -4.20
CA PRO A 642 25.89 -33.27 -5.47
C PRO A 642 26.51 -33.94 -6.72
N ASP A 643 27.56 -34.74 -6.53
CA ASP A 643 28.27 -35.44 -7.61
C ASP A 643 27.46 -36.63 -8.11
N ASN A 644 26.47 -36.34 -8.96
CA ASN A 644 25.60 -37.30 -9.65
C ASN A 644 24.67 -38.12 -8.71
N PRO A 645 23.79 -37.45 -7.95
CA PRO A 645 22.81 -38.13 -7.10
C PRO A 645 21.78 -38.87 -7.93
N SER A 646 21.29 -40.00 -7.40
CA SER A 646 20.18 -40.73 -8.03
C SER A 646 18.87 -39.94 -7.88
N PRO A 647 17.92 -40.10 -8.81
CA PRO A 647 16.58 -39.49 -8.68
C PRO A 647 15.86 -39.88 -7.38
N GLU A 648 16.14 -41.07 -6.84
CA GLU A 648 15.54 -41.59 -5.60
C GLU A 648 16.09 -40.88 -4.36
N GLU A 649 17.40 -40.60 -4.33
CA GLU A 649 18.05 -39.82 -3.27
C GLU A 649 17.53 -38.38 -3.25
N ILE A 650 17.47 -37.73 -4.42
CA ILE A 650 16.91 -36.37 -4.56
C ILE A 650 15.43 -36.33 -4.15
N PHE A 651 14.65 -37.34 -4.53
CA PHE A 651 13.25 -37.41 -4.13
C PHE A 651 13.11 -37.56 -2.62
N THR A 652 13.96 -38.37 -1.98
CA THR A 652 13.95 -38.57 -0.52
C THR A 652 14.30 -37.28 0.21
N PHE A 653 15.32 -36.55 -0.25
CA PHE A 653 15.65 -35.21 0.23
C PHE A 653 14.47 -34.25 0.08
N GLY A 654 13.94 -34.09 -1.14
CA GLY A 654 12.90 -33.10 -1.41
C GLY A 654 11.58 -33.40 -0.71
N ALA A 655 11.21 -34.67 -0.59
CA ALA A 655 10.05 -35.09 0.20
C ALA A 655 10.19 -34.75 1.70
N GLY A 656 11.42 -34.71 2.22
CA GLY A 656 11.71 -34.24 3.58
C GLY A 656 11.41 -32.76 3.81
N CYS A 657 11.27 -31.97 2.74
CA CYS A 657 10.93 -30.54 2.79
C CYS A 657 9.43 -30.26 2.60
N GLU A 658 8.57 -31.29 2.59
CA GLU A 658 7.12 -31.13 2.44
C GLU A 658 6.56 -30.20 3.53
N SER A 659 5.79 -29.20 3.11
CA SER A 659 5.22 -28.23 4.04
C SER A 659 3.85 -28.68 4.53
N LEU A 660 3.71 -28.89 5.85
CA LEU A 660 2.41 -29.00 6.51
C LEU A 660 1.84 -27.58 6.66
N GLY A 661 1.06 -27.16 5.66
CA GLY A 661 0.84 -25.78 5.24
C GLY A 661 0.27 -24.77 6.24
N LEU A 662 0.48 -23.48 5.90
CA LEU A 662 -0.22 -22.31 6.45
C LEU A 662 -0.28 -21.11 5.46
N CYS A 663 0.46 -21.10 4.33
CA CYS A 663 0.56 -19.91 3.47
C CYS A 663 0.01 -20.05 2.03
N LEU A 664 0.01 -21.26 1.44
CA LEU A 664 -0.49 -21.49 0.08
C LEU A 664 -1.95 -21.98 0.13
N HIS A 665 -2.88 -21.27 -0.52
CA HIS A 665 -4.31 -21.64 -0.55
C HIS A 665 -4.84 -21.84 -1.98
#